data_AF-A0A2K9ACA8-F1
#
_entry.id   AF-A0A2K9ACA8-F1
#
_cell.length_a   1.000
_cell.length_b   1.000
_cell.length_c   1.000
_cell.angle_alpha   90.00
_cell.angle_beta   90.00
_cell.angle_gamma   90.00
#
_symmetry.space_group_name_H-M   'P 1'
#
loop_
_entity.id
_entity.type
_entity.pdbx_description
1 polymer ?
#
loop_
_entity_poly.entity_id
_entity_poly.type
_entity_poly.pdbx_seq_one_letter_code
_entity_poly.pdbx_strand_id
1 'polypeptide(L)'
;MAKFEFETSMQFPVTFFKTEIEHNDVKKPSGISYILLVLINDYRMKKQKLSTLLLEFGIPRDLHFIFADEIEKLIHDLGILEIPFEYNRNFFDDYEVGHFNFTSKGRKIFKDELIPSNKSIIDVQDLYYDPARDKIYINNQINWKFTKVKSSVIPDELAKRYEFKNLERLEDFLNKNKGNGIVVKKEEYITKINILLQNDYSFLITTFSANIVIDSNKDTVRFIFEDPKLQDFFNKIYNAKLKSEMLTIKRKFRFSAEVPNLETIKNLKVVNIKLPEELANILNTKADFVVCKTGYEPKQKNNVMIDNVIVDQVNSDLKFIYLYKNKTVGYIPANLDLLNEDTDEIIRIPFILEIAIDSEDKSNIVTSVIDSCEDYSLENIKTIYDAGVLNDNYVLIEEAYEKYFSPDIEENISLMRNIKNLIDVKKIESWYNRKLKSLYDNYFNNLAFDNLELLFSRGEWMIQELAISEGSIIQKIIESNPDVEQLKLFEYFEDKKYSYKSIFSNMSIYDKFINYIVSGYNIPHEGKFVQKIKNLQKSLKEINAITGTSFDKAFLIDEDIDKQAFKKLYLGFKMQFKEIEKYKSFAEEKHAALYTYLENLDYLLDILDKEEFAQNNVTNMTEKSILSQIDKKNYLSVVISLSIKLEANLKNKIGLRGKLIDMINNVDHEILNPEEKNSLHKLRKLRNDLIHANRDNITYKPDDLKEYTRIIFKKEMNDL
;
A
#
# COMPACT_ATOMS: atom_id res chain seq x y z
N MET A 1 -11.95 -25.70 -16.53
CA MET A 1 -13.42 -25.68 -16.31
C MET A 1 -13.97 -24.56 -17.19
N ALA A 2 -14.91 -24.87 -18.08
CA ALA A 2 -15.51 -23.91 -19.02
C ALA A 2 -17.04 -23.83 -18.86
N LYS A 3 -17.55 -24.30 -17.72
CA LYS A 3 -18.97 -24.27 -17.37
C LYS A 3 -19.21 -23.28 -16.24
N PHE A 4 -20.19 -22.42 -16.43
CA PHE A 4 -20.61 -21.38 -15.48
C PHE A 4 -22.05 -21.64 -15.06
N GLU A 5 -22.34 -21.50 -13.78
CA GLU A 5 -23.66 -21.82 -13.21
C GLU A 5 -24.25 -20.61 -12.47
N PHE A 6 -25.50 -20.30 -12.77
CA PHE A 6 -26.24 -19.19 -12.14
C PHE A 6 -27.59 -19.67 -11.65
N GLU A 7 -27.86 -19.46 -10.35
CA GLU A 7 -29.19 -19.72 -9.81
C GLU A 7 -30.14 -18.56 -10.18
N THR A 8 -31.33 -18.89 -10.65
CA THR A 8 -32.41 -17.94 -10.90
C THR A 8 -33.75 -18.59 -10.61
N SER A 9 -34.84 -17.85 -10.84
CA SER A 9 -36.19 -18.40 -10.78
C SER A 9 -36.92 -18.15 -12.09
N MET A 10 -37.64 -19.14 -12.62
CA MET A 10 -38.41 -19.02 -13.85
C MET A 10 -39.90 -19.00 -13.53
N GLN A 11 -40.67 -18.24 -14.31
CA GLN A 11 -42.12 -18.10 -14.12
C GLN A 11 -42.85 -19.32 -14.68
N PHE A 12 -43.86 -19.82 -13.96
CA PHE A 12 -44.73 -20.92 -14.40
C PHE A 12 -46.20 -20.55 -14.21
N PRO A 13 -47.08 -20.93 -15.16
CA PRO A 13 -48.51 -20.70 -15.04
C PRO A 13 -49.12 -21.67 -14.02
N VAL A 14 -50.07 -21.16 -13.24
CA VAL A 14 -50.94 -21.92 -12.34
C VAL A 14 -52.36 -21.45 -12.60
N THR A 15 -53.27 -22.40 -12.74
CA THR A 15 -54.68 -22.11 -13.02
C THR A 15 -55.47 -22.15 -11.72
N PHE A 16 -56.01 -21.01 -11.29
CA PHE A 16 -56.97 -20.95 -10.20
C PHE A 16 -58.39 -21.07 -10.74
N PHE A 17 -59.19 -21.94 -10.13
CA PHE A 17 -60.61 -22.11 -10.48
C PHE A 17 -61.44 -22.46 -9.25
N LYS A 18 -62.73 -22.14 -9.35
CA LYS A 18 -63.71 -22.46 -8.32
C LYS A 18 -64.57 -23.63 -8.77
N THR A 19 -64.78 -24.57 -7.86
CA THR A 19 -65.70 -25.67 -8.08
C THR A 19 -66.87 -25.55 -7.11
N GLU A 20 -68.07 -25.68 -7.65
CA GLU A 20 -69.28 -25.89 -6.88
C GLU A 20 -69.39 -27.38 -6.57
N ILE A 21 -69.63 -27.69 -5.30
CA ILE A 21 -69.76 -29.05 -4.82
C ILE A 21 -71.12 -29.16 -4.17
N GLU A 22 -71.99 -29.96 -4.78
CA GLU A 22 -73.23 -30.39 -4.16
C GLU A 22 -72.96 -31.62 -3.31
N HIS A 23 -73.31 -31.55 -2.03
CA HIS A 23 -73.13 -32.65 -1.10
C HIS A 23 -74.26 -32.75 -0.10
N ASN A 24 -74.48 -33.97 0.40
CA ASN A 24 -75.50 -34.23 1.40
C ASN A 24 -74.89 -34.22 2.80
N ASP A 25 -75.42 -33.34 3.66
CA ASP A 25 -75.16 -33.39 5.09
C ASP A 25 -75.69 -34.70 5.68
N VAL A 26 -74.93 -35.26 6.60
CA VAL A 26 -75.25 -36.54 7.24
C VAL A 26 -75.62 -36.30 8.70
N LYS A 27 -76.65 -37.01 9.16
CA LYS A 27 -77.17 -36.91 10.53
C LYS A 27 -77.32 -38.28 11.14
N LYS A 28 -77.36 -38.34 12.48
CA LYS A 28 -77.73 -39.57 13.16
C LYS A 28 -79.17 -39.96 12.77
N PRO A 29 -79.45 -41.26 12.54
CA PRO A 29 -80.81 -41.73 12.28
C PRO A 29 -81.75 -41.36 13.42
N SER A 30 -83.03 -41.16 13.09
CA SER A 30 -84.05 -41.06 14.15
C SER A 30 -84.11 -42.37 14.91
N GLY A 31 -84.59 -42.35 16.15
CA GLY A 31 -84.75 -43.58 16.94
C GLY A 31 -85.59 -44.63 16.21
N ILE A 32 -86.63 -44.22 15.48
CA ILE A 32 -87.52 -45.09 14.71
C ILE A 32 -86.78 -45.70 13.51
N SER A 33 -86.06 -44.87 12.74
CA SER A 33 -85.27 -45.35 11.60
C SER A 33 -84.20 -46.35 12.06
N TYR A 34 -83.51 -46.06 13.16
CA TYR A 34 -82.49 -46.96 13.70
C TYR A 34 -83.09 -48.29 14.14
N ILE A 35 -84.21 -48.28 14.88
CA ILE A 35 -84.92 -49.50 15.28
C ILE A 35 -85.30 -50.33 14.06
N LEU A 36 -85.89 -49.70 13.03
CA LEU A 36 -86.28 -50.38 11.80
C LEU A 36 -85.07 -51.01 11.08
N LEU A 37 -83.99 -50.26 10.90
CA LEU A 37 -82.79 -50.74 10.22
C LEU A 37 -82.14 -51.90 10.98
N VAL A 38 -82.04 -51.82 12.32
CA VAL A 38 -81.54 -52.90 13.17
C VAL A 38 -82.43 -54.14 13.08
N LEU A 39 -83.75 -54.00 13.22
CA LEU A 39 -84.68 -55.13 13.13
C LEU A 39 -84.62 -55.79 11.74
N ILE A 40 -84.57 -55.02 10.67
CA ILE A 40 -84.51 -55.56 9.31
C ILE A 40 -83.16 -56.25 9.06
N ASN A 41 -82.04 -55.71 9.57
CA ASN A 41 -80.72 -56.29 9.38
C ASN A 41 -80.53 -57.56 10.22
N ASP A 42 -80.73 -57.46 11.53
CA ASP A 42 -80.25 -58.43 12.51
C ASP A 42 -81.27 -59.52 12.84
N TYR A 43 -82.55 -59.30 12.56
CA TYR A 43 -83.59 -60.28 12.88
C TYR A 43 -83.52 -61.49 11.95
N ARG A 44 -83.43 -62.69 12.55
CA ARG A 44 -83.20 -63.95 11.83
C ARG A 44 -84.44 -64.53 11.18
N MET A 45 -85.63 -64.33 11.76
CA MET A 45 -86.87 -64.92 11.24
C MET A 45 -87.51 -64.02 10.18
N LYS A 46 -87.02 -64.14 8.94
CA LYS A 46 -87.44 -63.27 7.83
C LYS A 46 -88.90 -63.40 7.40
N LYS A 47 -89.59 -64.50 7.76
CA LYS A 47 -91.02 -64.71 7.43
C LYS A 47 -92.02 -64.10 8.42
N GLN A 48 -91.53 -63.50 9.50
CA GLN A 48 -92.41 -62.85 10.48
C GLN A 48 -92.88 -61.50 9.95
N LYS A 49 -94.17 -61.18 10.16
CA LYS A 49 -94.72 -59.85 9.89
C LYS A 49 -94.01 -58.80 10.76
N LEU A 50 -93.56 -57.71 10.14
CA LEU A 50 -92.84 -56.65 10.83
C LEU A 50 -93.71 -55.98 11.90
N SER A 51 -95.02 -55.82 11.65
CA SER A 51 -95.97 -55.30 12.65
C SER A 51 -96.06 -56.20 13.89
N THR A 52 -96.09 -57.52 13.72
CA THR A 52 -96.03 -58.47 14.86
C THR A 52 -94.71 -58.34 15.61
N LEU A 53 -93.60 -58.19 14.90
CA LEU A 53 -92.29 -57.99 15.51
C LEU A 53 -92.23 -56.70 16.33
N LEU A 54 -92.77 -55.59 15.82
CA LEU A 54 -92.81 -54.32 16.56
C LEU A 54 -93.65 -54.44 17.85
N LEU A 55 -94.75 -55.19 17.83
CA LEU A 55 -95.54 -55.50 19.04
C LEU A 55 -94.74 -56.28 20.09
N GLU A 56 -93.97 -57.29 19.68
CA GLU A 56 -93.12 -58.08 20.58
C GLU A 56 -92.03 -57.23 21.24
N PHE A 57 -91.55 -56.20 20.53
CA PHE A 57 -90.62 -55.20 21.06
C PHE A 57 -91.30 -54.10 21.89
N GLY A 58 -92.60 -54.25 22.20
CA GLY A 58 -93.35 -53.37 23.08
C GLY A 58 -93.90 -52.11 22.41
N ILE A 59 -93.93 -52.04 21.08
CA ILE A 59 -94.45 -50.89 20.34
C ILE A 59 -95.96 -51.12 20.05
N PRO A 60 -96.86 -50.31 20.65
CA PRO A 60 -98.30 -50.44 20.43
C PRO A 60 -98.68 -50.27 18.96
N ARG A 61 -99.71 -51.01 18.51
CA ARG A 61 -100.25 -50.92 17.14
C ARG A 61 -100.58 -49.48 16.73
N ASP A 62 -101.07 -48.70 17.68
CA ASP A 62 -101.48 -47.30 17.48
C ASP A 62 -100.32 -46.41 17.01
N LEU A 63 -99.06 -46.83 17.17
CA LEU A 63 -97.86 -46.13 16.71
C LEU A 63 -97.26 -46.69 15.42
N HIS A 64 -97.79 -47.80 14.89
CA HIS A 64 -97.22 -48.48 13.73
C HIS A 64 -97.27 -47.62 12.47
N PHE A 65 -98.22 -46.70 12.36
CA PHE A 65 -98.28 -45.75 11.23
C PHE A 65 -96.99 -44.92 11.09
N ILE A 66 -96.34 -44.55 12.21
CA ILE A 66 -95.08 -43.78 12.17
C ILE A 66 -93.93 -44.65 11.63
N PHE A 67 -93.93 -45.94 11.95
CA PHE A 67 -92.96 -46.89 11.42
C PHE A 67 -93.21 -47.19 9.93
N ALA A 68 -94.47 -47.25 9.51
CA ALA A 68 -94.84 -47.37 8.10
C ALA A 68 -94.36 -46.14 7.29
N ASP A 69 -94.65 -44.94 7.78
CA ASP A 69 -94.22 -43.69 7.15
C ASP A 69 -92.67 -43.58 7.11
N GLU A 70 -91.97 -44.03 8.16
CA GLU A 70 -90.50 -44.03 8.17
C GLU A 70 -89.89 -45.10 7.25
N ILE A 71 -90.53 -46.26 7.05
CA ILE A 71 -90.13 -47.22 6.01
C ILE A 71 -90.31 -46.62 4.63
N GLU A 72 -91.45 -45.97 4.37
CA GLU A 72 -91.72 -45.30 3.10
C GLU A 72 -90.59 -44.32 2.76
N LYS A 73 -90.18 -43.52 3.75
CA LYS A 73 -89.05 -42.60 3.64
C LYS A 73 -87.69 -43.30 3.48
N LEU A 74 -87.42 -44.37 4.22
CA LEU A 74 -86.16 -45.14 4.10
C LEU A 74 -86.02 -45.80 2.72
N ILE A 75 -87.13 -46.15 2.08
CA ILE A 75 -87.17 -46.72 0.72
C ILE A 75 -87.13 -45.61 -0.33
N HIS A 76 -88.13 -44.73 -0.35
CA HIS A 76 -88.37 -43.81 -1.46
C HIS A 76 -87.54 -42.54 -1.40
N ASP A 77 -87.39 -41.94 -0.22
CA ASP A 77 -86.67 -40.67 -0.08
C ASP A 77 -85.16 -40.88 0.07
N LEU A 78 -84.75 -41.89 0.83
CA LEU A 78 -83.36 -42.09 1.22
C LEU A 78 -82.65 -43.20 0.43
N GLY A 79 -83.41 -44.13 -0.18
CA GLY A 79 -82.85 -45.26 -0.94
C GLY A 79 -81.96 -46.18 -0.10
N ILE A 80 -82.23 -46.29 1.21
CA ILE A 80 -81.48 -47.12 2.16
C ILE A 80 -82.00 -48.56 2.12
N LEU A 81 -83.32 -48.70 2.04
CA LEU A 81 -84.01 -49.98 1.92
C LEU A 81 -84.60 -50.14 0.52
N GLU A 82 -84.75 -51.37 0.10
CA GLU A 82 -85.47 -51.76 -1.10
C GLU A 82 -86.36 -52.96 -0.80
N ILE A 83 -87.45 -53.07 -1.55
CA ILE A 83 -88.35 -54.21 -1.49
C ILE A 83 -88.62 -54.71 -2.92
N PRO A 84 -88.93 -55.99 -3.13
CA PRO A 84 -89.09 -56.57 -4.47
C PRO A 84 -90.37 -56.14 -5.21
N PHE A 85 -91.23 -55.33 -4.60
CA PHE A 85 -92.49 -54.83 -5.14
C PHE A 85 -92.73 -53.38 -4.71
N GLU A 86 -93.80 -52.73 -5.15
CA GLU A 86 -94.08 -51.34 -4.74
C GLU A 86 -94.55 -51.27 -3.27
N TYR A 87 -93.94 -50.37 -2.49
CA TYR A 87 -94.27 -50.24 -1.07
C TYR A 87 -95.53 -49.41 -0.94
N ASN A 88 -96.46 -49.86 -0.09
CA ASN A 88 -97.67 -49.13 0.20
C ASN A 88 -97.94 -49.18 1.70
N ARG A 89 -97.87 -48.01 2.34
CA ARG A 89 -98.06 -47.83 3.78
C ARG A 89 -99.36 -48.44 4.32
N ASN A 90 -100.42 -48.51 3.50
CA ASN A 90 -101.71 -49.06 3.92
C ASN A 90 -101.68 -50.57 4.19
N PHE A 91 -100.68 -51.28 3.66
CA PHE A 91 -100.49 -52.72 3.84
C PHE A 91 -99.33 -53.04 4.81
N PHE A 92 -98.95 -52.09 5.66
CA PHE A 92 -97.83 -52.25 6.59
C PHE A 92 -97.91 -53.53 7.44
N ASP A 93 -99.13 -53.88 7.89
CA ASP A 93 -99.40 -55.06 8.71
C ASP A 93 -99.18 -56.41 8.00
N ASP A 94 -99.01 -56.39 6.67
CA ASP A 94 -98.85 -57.59 5.86
C ASP A 94 -97.40 -57.82 5.41
N TYR A 95 -96.52 -56.85 5.59
CA TYR A 95 -95.12 -57.00 5.20
C TYR A 95 -94.32 -57.85 6.19
N GLU A 96 -93.70 -58.92 5.68
CA GLU A 96 -92.69 -59.70 6.38
C GLU A 96 -91.34 -58.95 6.45
N VAL A 97 -90.57 -59.17 7.51
CA VAL A 97 -89.24 -58.57 7.69
C VAL A 97 -88.32 -58.83 6.49
N GLY A 98 -88.41 -60.04 5.91
CA GLY A 98 -87.63 -60.47 4.74
C GLY A 98 -87.99 -59.80 3.42
N HIS A 99 -89.09 -59.05 3.36
CA HIS A 99 -89.42 -58.25 2.19
C HIS A 99 -88.48 -57.05 2.06
N PHE A 100 -87.94 -56.53 3.16
CA PHE A 100 -87.04 -55.37 3.19
C PHE A 100 -85.58 -55.79 3.13
N ASN A 101 -84.85 -55.25 2.16
CA ASN A 101 -83.43 -55.49 1.98
C ASN A 101 -82.66 -54.17 2.01
N PHE A 102 -81.41 -54.20 2.48
CA PHE A 102 -80.53 -53.05 2.37
C PHE A 102 -79.96 -52.94 0.95
N THR A 103 -80.07 -51.75 0.38
CA THR A 103 -79.34 -51.40 -0.84
C THR A 103 -77.83 -51.35 -0.56
N SER A 104 -76.99 -51.37 -1.60
CA SER A 104 -75.54 -51.17 -1.43
C SER A 104 -75.20 -49.87 -0.71
N LYS A 105 -75.98 -48.80 -0.98
CA LYS A 105 -75.93 -47.50 -0.29
C LYS A 105 -76.34 -47.64 1.18
N GLY A 106 -77.45 -48.34 1.45
CA GLY A 106 -77.97 -48.56 2.80
C GLY A 106 -77.02 -49.34 3.71
N ARG A 107 -76.34 -50.39 3.21
CA ARG A 107 -75.37 -51.17 4.01
C ARG A 107 -74.19 -50.32 4.49
N LYS A 108 -73.72 -49.41 3.63
CA LYS A 108 -72.61 -48.49 3.96
C LYS A 108 -73.05 -47.47 5.00
N ILE A 109 -74.20 -46.83 4.77
CA ILE A 109 -74.85 -45.86 5.67
C ILE A 109 -75.10 -46.45 7.07
N PHE A 110 -75.64 -47.67 7.14
CA PHE A 110 -75.93 -48.35 8.41
C PHE A 110 -74.67 -48.66 9.21
N LYS A 111 -73.57 -49.05 8.54
CA LYS A 111 -72.27 -49.30 9.18
C LYS A 111 -71.65 -48.03 9.79
N ASP A 112 -71.89 -46.87 9.17
CA ASP A 112 -71.33 -45.60 9.60
C ASP A 112 -72.23 -44.87 10.64
N GLU A 113 -73.36 -45.47 11.05
CA GLU A 113 -74.37 -44.93 11.99
C GLU A 113 -74.92 -43.52 11.62
N LEU A 114 -74.81 -43.13 10.35
CA LEU A 114 -75.21 -41.81 9.84
C LEU A 114 -76.09 -41.97 8.61
N ILE A 115 -77.26 -41.31 8.58
CA ILE A 115 -78.15 -41.24 7.42
C ILE A 115 -78.04 -39.88 6.71
N PRO A 116 -78.14 -39.82 5.38
CA PRO A 116 -78.25 -38.56 4.64
C PRO A 116 -79.44 -37.77 5.15
N SER A 117 -79.27 -36.48 5.39
CA SER A 117 -80.40 -35.57 5.52
C SER A 117 -80.93 -35.24 4.12
N ASN A 118 -82.24 -35.00 3.97
CA ASN A 118 -82.83 -34.54 2.70
C ASN A 118 -82.39 -33.10 2.31
N LYS A 119 -81.33 -32.57 2.93
CA LYS A 119 -80.78 -31.25 2.67
C LYS A 119 -79.52 -31.39 1.82
N SER A 120 -79.67 -31.11 0.53
CA SER A 120 -78.54 -30.85 -0.35
C SER A 120 -77.91 -29.50 0.02
N ILE A 121 -76.61 -29.48 0.25
CA ILE A 121 -75.80 -28.29 0.51
C ILE A 121 -74.95 -28.03 -0.73
N ILE A 122 -74.92 -26.77 -1.17
CA ILE A 122 -74.06 -26.33 -2.26
C ILE A 122 -72.99 -25.43 -1.65
N ASP A 123 -71.74 -25.88 -1.72
CA ASP A 123 -70.57 -25.11 -1.27
C ASP A 123 -69.62 -24.85 -2.44
N VAL A 124 -68.83 -23.77 -2.33
CA VAL A 124 -67.83 -23.40 -3.32
C VAL A 124 -66.43 -23.63 -2.76
N GLN A 125 -65.59 -24.35 -3.51
CA GLN A 125 -64.21 -24.65 -3.16
C GLN A 125 -63.25 -24.00 -4.16
N ASP A 126 -62.28 -23.27 -3.60
CA ASP A 126 -61.16 -22.70 -4.34
C ASP A 126 -60.06 -23.75 -4.55
N LEU A 127 -59.60 -23.91 -5.80
CA LEU A 127 -58.60 -24.90 -6.19
C LEU A 127 -57.52 -24.30 -7.11
N TYR A 128 -56.33 -24.89 -7.05
CA TYR A 128 -55.17 -24.52 -7.87
C TYR A 128 -54.72 -25.72 -8.70
N TYR A 129 -54.57 -25.53 -10.00
CA TYR A 129 -54.04 -26.54 -10.91
C TYR A 129 -52.64 -26.13 -11.40
N ASP A 130 -51.67 -27.00 -11.14
CA ASP A 130 -50.31 -26.92 -11.67
C ASP A 130 -50.26 -27.74 -12.98
N PRO A 131 -50.25 -27.08 -14.15
CA PRO A 131 -50.19 -27.77 -15.43
C PRO A 131 -48.84 -28.45 -15.69
N ALA A 132 -47.76 -28.00 -15.05
CA ALA A 132 -46.44 -28.58 -15.28
C ALA A 132 -46.31 -29.95 -14.61
N ARG A 133 -46.84 -30.07 -13.39
CA ARG A 133 -46.88 -31.37 -12.68
C ARG A 133 -48.11 -32.20 -13.03
N ASP A 134 -49.07 -31.56 -13.68
CA ASP A 134 -50.44 -32.02 -13.88
C ASP A 134 -51.03 -32.46 -12.54
N LYS A 135 -51.23 -31.52 -11.60
CA LYS A 135 -51.74 -31.79 -10.24
C LYS A 135 -52.67 -30.69 -9.73
N ILE A 136 -53.69 -31.09 -8.98
CA ILE A 136 -54.62 -30.19 -8.27
C ILE A 136 -54.15 -30.04 -6.82
N TYR A 137 -54.26 -28.83 -6.30
CA TYR A 137 -53.91 -28.45 -4.95
C TYR A 137 -55.02 -27.62 -4.31
N ILE A 138 -55.14 -27.74 -2.99
CA ILE A 138 -55.91 -26.84 -2.12
C ILE A 138 -54.97 -25.83 -1.46
N ASN A 139 -55.51 -24.70 -1.01
CA ASN A 139 -54.70 -23.56 -0.54
C ASN A 139 -53.68 -23.91 0.56
N ASN A 140 -54.02 -24.82 1.48
CA ASN A 140 -53.12 -25.24 2.57
C ASN A 140 -52.03 -26.26 2.15
N GLN A 141 -52.07 -26.78 0.92
CA GLN A 141 -51.06 -27.70 0.37
C GLN A 141 -49.96 -27.00 -0.41
N ILE A 142 -50.08 -25.68 -0.63
CA ILE A 142 -49.13 -24.88 -1.40
C ILE A 142 -48.57 -23.74 -0.54
N ASN A 143 -47.30 -23.42 -0.77
CA ASN A 143 -46.61 -22.27 -0.17
C ASN A 143 -46.16 -21.26 -1.23
N TRP A 144 -46.82 -21.27 -2.39
CA TRP A 144 -46.42 -20.51 -3.57
C TRP A 144 -46.74 -19.02 -3.44
N LYS A 145 -45.83 -18.19 -3.97
CA LYS A 145 -46.04 -16.76 -4.11
C LYS A 145 -46.58 -16.47 -5.50
N PHE A 146 -47.83 -16.04 -5.56
CA PHE A 146 -48.47 -15.70 -6.82
C PHE A 146 -48.25 -14.23 -7.19
N THR A 147 -47.93 -13.99 -8.46
CA THR A 147 -47.83 -12.67 -9.07
C THR A 147 -48.94 -12.50 -10.11
N LYS A 148 -49.40 -11.25 -10.31
CA LYS A 148 -50.46 -10.94 -11.28
C LYS A 148 -49.91 -11.08 -12.71
N VAL A 149 -50.74 -11.62 -13.62
CA VAL A 149 -50.37 -11.84 -15.04
C VAL A 149 -49.85 -10.59 -15.74
N LYS A 150 -50.40 -9.41 -15.42
CA LYS A 150 -49.95 -8.12 -15.98
C LYS A 150 -48.47 -7.79 -15.75
N SER A 151 -47.81 -8.48 -14.81
CA SER A 151 -46.37 -8.33 -14.51
C SER A 151 -45.53 -9.52 -15.00
N SER A 152 -46.13 -10.44 -15.76
CA SER A 152 -45.48 -11.61 -16.34
C SER A 152 -45.20 -11.41 -17.82
N VAL A 153 -44.15 -12.08 -18.30
CA VAL A 153 -43.84 -12.20 -19.73
C VAL A 153 -44.55 -13.40 -20.37
N ILE A 154 -45.20 -14.26 -19.59
CA ILE A 154 -46.02 -15.36 -20.11
C ILE A 154 -47.26 -14.76 -20.80
N PRO A 155 -47.48 -15.01 -22.10
CA PRO A 155 -48.65 -14.48 -22.81
C PRO A 155 -49.97 -15.02 -22.24
N ASP A 156 -50.99 -14.18 -22.17
CA ASP A 156 -52.34 -14.57 -21.72
C ASP A 156 -52.90 -15.76 -22.52
N GLU A 157 -52.62 -15.83 -23.82
CA GLU A 157 -53.03 -16.95 -24.68
C GLU A 157 -52.39 -18.28 -24.29
N LEU A 158 -51.14 -18.24 -23.84
CA LEU A 158 -50.43 -19.44 -23.38
C LEU A 158 -51.01 -19.91 -22.05
N ALA A 159 -51.30 -18.97 -21.14
CA ALA A 159 -51.93 -19.27 -19.86
C ALA A 159 -53.31 -19.93 -20.04
N LYS A 160 -54.13 -19.41 -20.97
CA LYS A 160 -55.46 -19.95 -21.32
C LYS A 160 -55.48 -21.40 -21.81
N ARG A 161 -54.36 -21.94 -22.29
CA ARG A 161 -54.29 -23.35 -22.72
C ARG A 161 -54.35 -24.35 -21.57
N TYR A 162 -54.14 -23.90 -20.33
CA TYR A 162 -54.00 -24.75 -19.15
C TYR A 162 -55.21 -24.75 -18.23
N GLU A 163 -56.40 -24.55 -18.78
CA GLU A 163 -57.66 -24.75 -18.08
C GLU A 163 -57.83 -26.23 -17.68
N PHE A 164 -58.17 -26.46 -16.41
CA PHE A 164 -58.50 -27.81 -15.94
C PHE A 164 -59.94 -28.17 -16.30
N LYS A 165 -60.15 -29.30 -17.01
CA LYS A 165 -61.47 -29.70 -17.55
C LYS A 165 -61.92 -31.12 -17.16
N ASN A 166 -61.09 -31.91 -16.49
CA ASN A 166 -61.39 -33.31 -16.21
C ASN A 166 -62.21 -33.46 -14.91
N LEU A 167 -63.54 -33.56 -15.05
CA LEU A 167 -64.47 -33.66 -13.92
C LEU A 167 -64.31 -34.96 -13.10
N GLU A 168 -64.07 -36.10 -13.74
CA GLU A 168 -63.87 -37.38 -13.03
C GLU A 168 -62.66 -37.29 -12.08
N ARG A 169 -61.56 -36.73 -12.58
CA ARG A 169 -60.34 -36.54 -11.78
C ARG A 169 -60.54 -35.51 -10.67
N LEU A 170 -61.35 -34.49 -10.90
CA LEU A 170 -61.73 -33.53 -9.87
C LEU A 170 -62.54 -34.19 -8.77
N GLU A 171 -63.49 -35.04 -9.14
CA GLU A 171 -64.30 -35.82 -8.22
C GLU A 171 -63.46 -36.77 -7.37
N ASP A 172 -62.53 -37.51 -7.98
CA ASP A 172 -61.58 -38.36 -7.26
C ASP A 172 -60.72 -37.55 -6.29
N PHE A 173 -60.21 -36.40 -6.72
CA PHE A 173 -59.42 -35.50 -5.88
C PHE A 173 -60.23 -35.00 -4.68
N LEU A 174 -61.45 -34.50 -4.90
CA LEU A 174 -62.31 -33.99 -3.84
C LEU A 174 -62.71 -35.10 -2.86
N ASN A 175 -63.08 -36.29 -3.36
CA ASN A 175 -63.39 -37.43 -2.52
C ASN A 175 -62.22 -37.87 -1.64
N LYS A 176 -60.99 -37.80 -2.15
CA LYS A 176 -59.78 -38.16 -1.38
C LYS A 176 -59.42 -37.13 -0.30
N ASN A 177 -59.80 -35.86 -0.47
CA ASN A 177 -59.41 -34.76 0.43
C ASN A 177 -60.52 -34.33 1.40
N LYS A 178 -61.67 -35.03 1.45
CA LYS A 178 -62.76 -34.75 2.41
C LYS A 178 -62.25 -34.68 3.85
N GLY A 179 -62.69 -33.65 4.59
CA GLY A 179 -62.27 -33.38 5.96
C GLY A 179 -60.82 -32.88 6.11
N ASN A 180 -60.10 -32.65 5.02
CA ASN A 180 -58.71 -32.20 5.02
C ASN A 180 -58.53 -30.93 4.16
N GLY A 181 -59.05 -29.80 4.65
CA GLY A 181 -58.83 -28.49 4.03
C GLY A 181 -59.74 -28.14 2.85
N ILE A 182 -60.71 -29.02 2.52
CA ILE A 182 -61.85 -28.67 1.65
C ILE A 182 -63.13 -28.48 2.46
N VAL A 183 -64.13 -27.82 1.86
CA VAL A 183 -65.44 -27.52 2.47
C VAL A 183 -66.25 -28.76 2.88
N VAL A 184 -66.07 -29.90 2.19
CA VAL A 184 -66.80 -31.15 2.45
C VAL A 184 -66.15 -31.96 3.57
N LYS A 185 -66.92 -32.36 4.58
CA LYS A 185 -66.46 -33.19 5.69
C LYS A 185 -66.24 -34.63 5.27
N LYS A 186 -65.49 -35.38 6.07
CA LYS A 186 -65.09 -36.77 5.79
C LYS A 186 -66.30 -37.71 5.62
N GLU A 187 -67.37 -37.45 6.37
CA GLU A 187 -68.57 -38.28 6.45
C GLU A 187 -69.64 -37.90 5.40
N GLU A 188 -69.48 -36.77 4.71
CA GLU A 188 -70.46 -36.24 3.74
C GLU A 188 -70.29 -36.85 2.34
N TYR A 189 -71.40 -36.90 1.60
CA TYR A 189 -71.44 -37.51 0.26
C TYR A 189 -71.58 -36.45 -0.82
N ILE A 190 -70.59 -36.37 -1.72
CA ILE A 190 -70.65 -35.51 -2.90
C ILE A 190 -71.63 -36.15 -3.88
N THR A 191 -72.63 -35.39 -4.31
CA THR A 191 -73.68 -35.84 -5.24
C THR A 191 -73.49 -35.26 -6.63
N LYS A 192 -72.88 -34.08 -6.73
CA LYS A 192 -72.61 -33.40 -8.00
C LYS A 192 -71.45 -32.43 -7.88
N ILE A 193 -70.68 -32.29 -8.95
CA ILE A 193 -69.58 -31.34 -9.05
C ILE A 193 -69.73 -30.54 -10.35
N ASN A 194 -69.68 -29.22 -10.24
CA ASN A 194 -69.65 -28.32 -11.39
C ASN A 194 -68.46 -27.38 -11.27
N ILE A 195 -67.64 -27.27 -12.32
CA ILE A 195 -66.66 -26.18 -12.41
C ILE A 195 -67.43 -24.92 -12.78
N LEU A 196 -67.38 -23.89 -11.93
CA LEU A 196 -68.13 -22.66 -12.16
C LEU A 196 -67.53 -21.92 -13.34
N LEU A 197 -68.25 -21.92 -14.48
CA LEU A 197 -67.85 -21.24 -15.71
C LEU A 197 -68.70 -19.99 -15.89
N GLN A 198 -68.14 -18.79 -15.70
CA GLN A 198 -68.69 -17.61 -16.36
C GLN A 198 -67.72 -16.43 -16.57
N ASN A 199 -66.68 -16.21 -15.74
CA ASN A 199 -65.64 -15.17 -15.97
C ASN A 199 -64.29 -15.37 -15.19
N ASP A 200 -64.06 -16.45 -14.44
CA ASP A 200 -63.00 -16.52 -13.42
C ASP A 200 -62.12 -17.80 -13.43
N TYR A 201 -61.53 -18.16 -14.57
CA TYR A 201 -60.18 -18.75 -14.46
C TYR A 201 -59.22 -17.61 -14.17
N SER A 202 -58.65 -17.58 -12.97
CA SER A 202 -57.56 -16.67 -12.67
C SER A 202 -56.26 -17.37 -13.00
N PHE A 203 -55.58 -16.92 -14.05
CA PHE A 203 -54.21 -17.35 -14.30
C PHE A 203 -53.31 -16.66 -13.29
N LEU A 204 -52.58 -17.45 -12.54
CA LEU A 204 -51.61 -16.99 -11.56
C LEU A 204 -50.23 -17.40 -12.03
N ILE A 205 -49.25 -16.56 -11.75
CA ILE A 205 -47.86 -16.87 -12.07
C ILE A 205 -47.10 -17.12 -10.77
N THR A 206 -46.53 -18.31 -10.66
CA THR A 206 -45.58 -18.67 -9.60
C THR A 206 -44.17 -18.72 -10.18
N THR A 207 -43.16 -18.87 -9.32
CA THR A 207 -41.77 -19.04 -9.75
C THR A 207 -41.13 -20.27 -9.12
N PHE A 208 -40.39 -21.03 -9.91
CA PHE A 208 -39.56 -22.14 -9.43
C PHE A 208 -38.08 -21.85 -9.68
N SER A 209 -37.21 -22.28 -8.78
CA SER A 209 -35.76 -22.13 -8.94
C SER A 209 -35.26 -22.97 -10.12
N ALA A 210 -34.31 -22.41 -10.85
CA ALA A 210 -33.64 -23.03 -11.99
C ALA A 210 -32.16 -22.64 -11.99
N ASN A 211 -31.30 -23.58 -12.35
CA ASN A 211 -29.89 -23.31 -12.59
C ASN A 211 -29.65 -23.12 -14.08
N ILE A 212 -29.04 -22.00 -14.45
CA ILE A 212 -28.57 -21.74 -15.81
C ILE A 212 -27.14 -22.23 -15.88
N VAL A 213 -26.87 -23.23 -16.70
CA VAL A 213 -25.53 -23.75 -16.95
C VAL A 213 -25.10 -23.34 -18.34
N ILE A 214 -24.00 -22.59 -18.43
CA ILE A 214 -23.43 -22.11 -19.70
C ILE A 214 -22.13 -22.85 -19.94
N ASP A 215 -21.99 -23.49 -21.10
CA ASP A 215 -20.73 -24.08 -21.56
C ASP A 215 -20.09 -23.14 -22.61
N SER A 216 -19.11 -22.36 -22.16
CA SER A 216 -18.42 -21.37 -23.00
C SER A 216 -17.63 -21.99 -24.15
N ASN A 217 -17.21 -23.25 -24.04
CA ASN A 217 -16.51 -23.93 -25.14
C ASN A 217 -17.46 -24.39 -26.25
N LYS A 218 -18.76 -24.46 -25.95
CA LYS A 218 -19.79 -24.94 -26.88
C LYS A 218 -20.78 -23.85 -27.29
N ASP A 219 -20.68 -22.66 -26.71
CA ASP A 219 -21.72 -21.61 -26.77
C ASP A 219 -23.09 -22.17 -26.42
N THR A 220 -23.16 -23.08 -25.45
CA THR A 220 -24.43 -23.73 -25.07
C THR A 220 -24.95 -23.26 -23.73
N VAL A 221 -26.27 -23.30 -23.58
CA VAL A 221 -26.96 -23.02 -22.33
C VAL A 221 -27.96 -24.14 -22.02
N ARG A 222 -28.07 -24.47 -20.73
CA ARG A 222 -29.09 -25.37 -20.21
C ARG A 222 -29.79 -24.74 -19.03
N PHE A 223 -31.10 -24.93 -18.95
CA PHE A 223 -31.92 -24.54 -17.80
C PHE A 223 -32.26 -25.82 -17.05
N ILE A 224 -31.80 -25.95 -15.82
CA ILE A 224 -31.95 -27.17 -15.03
C ILE A 224 -32.91 -26.91 -13.87
N PHE A 225 -33.96 -27.72 -13.79
CA PHE A 225 -34.89 -27.79 -12.66
C PHE A 225 -34.69 -29.10 -11.89
N GLU A 226 -34.83 -29.06 -10.57
CA GLU A 226 -34.75 -30.28 -9.73
C GLU A 226 -35.90 -31.26 -10.02
N ASP A 227 -37.06 -30.75 -10.41
CA ASP A 227 -38.25 -31.55 -10.73
C ASP A 227 -38.31 -31.88 -12.23
N PRO A 228 -38.20 -33.17 -12.62
CA PRO A 228 -38.23 -33.57 -14.03
C PRO A 228 -39.51 -33.15 -14.75
N LYS A 229 -40.66 -33.07 -14.06
CA LYS A 229 -41.91 -32.64 -14.69
C LYS A 229 -41.88 -31.16 -15.03
N LEU A 230 -41.26 -30.33 -14.16
CA LEU A 230 -41.04 -28.92 -14.48
C LEU A 230 -40.09 -28.76 -15.65
N GLN A 231 -39.02 -29.56 -15.69
CA GLN A 231 -38.06 -29.58 -16.80
C GLN A 231 -38.73 -29.89 -18.14
N ASP A 232 -39.50 -30.98 -18.21
CA ASP A 232 -40.20 -31.41 -19.42
C ASP A 232 -41.21 -30.35 -19.89
N PHE A 233 -41.97 -29.78 -18.95
CA PHE A 233 -42.91 -28.71 -19.24
C PHE A 233 -42.19 -27.47 -19.78
N PHE A 234 -41.09 -27.06 -19.14
CA PHE A 234 -40.32 -25.90 -19.54
C PHE A 234 -39.75 -26.05 -20.95
N ASN A 235 -39.14 -27.20 -21.25
CA ASN A 235 -38.53 -27.47 -22.56
C ASN A 235 -39.58 -27.58 -23.67
N LYS A 236 -40.75 -28.15 -23.39
CA LYS A 236 -41.82 -28.31 -24.38
C LYS A 236 -42.56 -27.02 -24.71
N ILE A 237 -42.72 -26.13 -23.73
CA ILE A 237 -43.66 -25.01 -23.81
C ILE A 237 -42.98 -23.65 -24.03
N TYR A 238 -41.77 -23.46 -23.50
CA TYR A 238 -41.09 -22.17 -23.49
C TYR A 238 -40.10 -22.11 -24.66
N ASN A 239 -40.38 -21.24 -25.62
CA ASN A 239 -39.45 -20.95 -26.71
C ASN A 239 -38.33 -20.02 -26.24
N ALA A 240 -37.30 -19.87 -27.07
CA ALA A 240 -36.15 -19.04 -26.80
C ALA A 240 -36.49 -17.59 -26.45
N LYS A 241 -37.44 -16.98 -27.17
CA LYS A 241 -37.91 -15.62 -26.91
C LYS A 241 -38.43 -15.47 -25.49
N LEU A 242 -39.33 -16.37 -25.06
CA LEU A 242 -39.91 -16.33 -23.72
C LEU A 242 -38.85 -16.58 -22.64
N LYS A 243 -37.92 -17.52 -22.88
CA LYS A 243 -36.78 -17.79 -21.98
C LYS A 243 -35.91 -16.53 -21.78
N SER A 244 -35.58 -15.81 -22.85
CA SER A 244 -34.83 -14.54 -22.80
C SER A 244 -35.60 -13.42 -22.09
N GLU A 245 -36.88 -13.24 -22.42
CA GLU A 245 -37.73 -12.22 -21.80
C GLU A 245 -37.87 -12.43 -20.28
N MET A 246 -37.97 -13.68 -19.82
CA MET A 246 -38.03 -14.03 -18.39
C MET A 246 -36.78 -13.63 -17.61
N LEU A 247 -35.62 -13.67 -18.24
CA LEU A 247 -34.37 -13.26 -17.61
C LEU A 247 -34.25 -11.73 -17.62
N THR A 248 -34.50 -11.08 -18.76
CA THR A 248 -34.31 -9.64 -18.94
C THR A 248 -35.23 -8.76 -18.08
N ILE A 249 -36.41 -9.24 -17.66
CA ILE A 249 -37.25 -8.53 -16.69
C ILE A 249 -36.64 -8.47 -15.29
N LYS A 250 -35.69 -9.35 -14.96
CA LYS A 250 -35.05 -9.39 -13.65
C LYS A 250 -33.93 -8.36 -13.63
N ARG A 251 -33.92 -7.52 -12.59
CA ARG A 251 -32.90 -6.47 -12.39
C ARG A 251 -31.47 -7.00 -12.51
N LYS A 252 -31.19 -8.20 -12.02
CA LYS A 252 -29.86 -8.81 -12.04
C LYS A 252 -29.30 -9.10 -13.43
N PHE A 253 -30.17 -9.24 -14.42
CA PHE A 253 -29.85 -9.47 -15.84
C PHE A 253 -30.03 -8.20 -16.69
N ARG A 254 -30.07 -7.00 -16.09
CA ARG A 254 -30.32 -5.77 -16.84
C ARG A 254 -29.13 -4.83 -16.79
N PHE A 255 -28.63 -4.45 -17.97
CA PHE A 255 -27.70 -3.34 -18.11
C PHE A 255 -28.42 -1.99 -18.07
N SER A 256 -27.75 -0.96 -17.56
CA SER A 256 -28.25 0.42 -17.55
C SER A 256 -28.13 1.12 -18.90
N ALA A 257 -27.24 0.64 -19.76
CA ALA A 257 -26.96 1.15 -21.10
C ALA A 257 -27.12 0.01 -22.14
N GLU A 258 -27.23 0.39 -23.41
CA GLU A 258 -27.22 -0.59 -24.50
C GLU A 258 -25.85 -1.27 -24.61
N VAL A 259 -25.86 -2.58 -24.82
CA VAL A 259 -24.67 -3.42 -24.95
C VAL A 259 -24.70 -4.15 -26.29
N PRO A 260 -23.54 -4.47 -26.88
CA PRO A 260 -23.47 -5.22 -28.13
C PRO A 260 -24.07 -6.62 -27.99
N ASN A 261 -24.50 -7.20 -29.12
CA ASN A 261 -24.86 -8.62 -29.19
C ASN A 261 -23.63 -9.40 -29.66
N LEU A 262 -23.33 -10.52 -29.00
CA LEU A 262 -22.28 -11.44 -29.38
C LEU A 262 -22.88 -12.76 -29.84
N GLU A 263 -22.59 -13.14 -31.08
CA GLU A 263 -23.09 -14.37 -31.69
C GLU A 263 -22.35 -15.63 -31.19
N THR A 264 -21.10 -15.48 -30.75
CA THR A 264 -20.28 -16.59 -30.24
C THR A 264 -19.25 -16.08 -29.24
N ILE A 265 -18.92 -16.92 -28.26
CA ILE A 265 -17.86 -16.67 -27.26
C ILE A 265 -16.76 -17.74 -27.28
N LYS A 266 -16.89 -18.79 -28.10
CA LYS A 266 -15.90 -19.88 -28.27
C LYS A 266 -14.48 -19.42 -28.56
N ASN A 267 -14.35 -18.35 -29.34
CA ASN A 267 -13.04 -17.85 -29.78
C ASN A 267 -12.36 -16.97 -28.71
N LEU A 268 -13.05 -16.70 -27.61
CA LEU A 268 -12.54 -15.89 -26.50
C LEU A 268 -12.01 -16.81 -25.40
N LYS A 269 -10.89 -16.41 -24.79
CA LYS A 269 -10.33 -17.08 -23.60
C LYS A 269 -11.15 -16.70 -22.36
N VAL A 270 -12.43 -17.11 -22.29
CA VAL A 270 -13.35 -16.77 -21.19
C VAL A 270 -12.88 -17.39 -19.88
N VAL A 271 -12.56 -16.54 -18.91
CA VAL A 271 -12.17 -16.91 -17.54
C VAL A 271 -13.39 -16.96 -16.63
N ASN A 272 -14.32 -16.02 -16.82
CA ASN A 272 -15.53 -15.94 -16.02
C ASN A 272 -16.69 -15.33 -16.79
N ILE A 273 -17.92 -15.66 -16.37
CA ILE A 273 -19.15 -15.00 -16.81
C ILE A 273 -19.82 -14.43 -15.56
N LYS A 274 -20.22 -13.17 -15.62
CA LYS A 274 -20.78 -12.43 -14.47
C LYS A 274 -22.12 -11.82 -14.82
N LEU A 275 -22.94 -11.59 -13.81
CA LEU A 275 -24.25 -10.97 -13.99
C LEU A 275 -24.12 -9.45 -14.25
N PRO A 276 -25.00 -8.86 -15.08
CA PRO A 276 -25.05 -7.42 -15.32
C PRO A 276 -25.05 -6.55 -14.06
N GLU A 277 -25.71 -6.98 -12.97
CA GLU A 277 -25.71 -6.23 -11.70
C GLU A 277 -24.33 -6.09 -11.05
N GLU A 278 -23.38 -6.96 -11.39
CA GLU A 278 -22.02 -6.92 -10.87
C GLU A 278 -21.16 -5.85 -11.55
N LEU A 279 -21.59 -5.26 -12.68
CA LEU A 279 -20.77 -4.32 -13.46
C LEU A 279 -20.21 -3.18 -12.59
N ALA A 280 -21.07 -2.57 -11.76
CA ALA A 280 -20.66 -1.50 -10.88
C ALA A 280 -19.62 -1.96 -9.84
N ASN A 281 -19.68 -3.21 -9.38
CA ASN A 281 -18.70 -3.78 -8.45
C ASN A 281 -17.39 -4.10 -9.14
N ILE A 282 -17.44 -4.59 -10.39
CA ILE A 282 -16.24 -4.83 -11.21
C ILE A 282 -15.50 -3.50 -11.44
N LEU A 283 -16.21 -2.43 -11.84
CA LEU A 283 -15.64 -1.09 -12.01
C LEU A 283 -15.10 -0.46 -10.70
N ASN A 284 -15.53 -0.97 -9.54
CA ASN A 284 -15.00 -0.55 -8.23
C ASN A 284 -13.77 -1.36 -7.79
N THR A 285 -13.42 -2.44 -8.49
CA THR A 285 -12.28 -3.27 -8.16
C THR A 285 -10.99 -2.55 -8.56
N LYS A 286 -9.99 -2.53 -7.68
CA LYS A 286 -8.69 -1.92 -7.98
C LYS A 286 -7.87 -2.81 -8.90
N ALA A 287 -7.16 -2.19 -9.85
CA ALA A 287 -6.15 -2.81 -10.69
C ALA A 287 -4.86 -1.97 -10.68
N ASP A 288 -3.74 -2.57 -11.10
CA ASP A 288 -2.45 -1.87 -11.12
C ASP A 288 -2.46 -0.76 -12.20
N PHE A 289 -3.11 -1.03 -13.33
CA PHE A 289 -3.41 -0.05 -14.38
C PHE A 289 -4.71 -0.44 -15.11
N VAL A 290 -5.48 0.55 -15.56
CA VAL A 290 -6.73 0.34 -16.30
C VAL A 290 -6.73 1.12 -17.59
N VAL A 291 -7.11 0.45 -18.68
CA VAL A 291 -7.43 1.10 -19.96
C VAL A 291 -8.91 0.86 -20.23
N CYS A 292 -9.69 1.91 -20.46
CA CYS A 292 -11.14 1.79 -20.61
C CYS A 292 -11.68 2.68 -21.72
N LYS A 293 -12.84 2.29 -22.26
CA LYS A 293 -13.63 3.12 -23.14
C LYS A 293 -14.45 4.12 -22.34
N THR A 294 -14.81 5.23 -22.99
CA THR A 294 -15.71 6.23 -22.40
C THR A 294 -17.01 5.59 -21.92
N GLY A 295 -17.45 5.93 -20.71
CA GLY A 295 -18.65 5.38 -20.05
C GLY A 295 -18.41 4.11 -19.23
N TYR A 296 -17.18 3.59 -19.20
CA TYR A 296 -16.76 2.45 -18.38
C TYR A 296 -15.62 2.83 -17.42
N GLU A 297 -15.58 4.09 -16.98
CA GLU A 297 -14.55 4.57 -16.08
C GLU A 297 -14.66 3.89 -14.71
N PRO A 298 -13.55 3.37 -14.16
CA PRO A 298 -13.54 2.83 -12.81
C PRO A 298 -13.61 3.96 -11.77
N LYS A 299 -13.93 3.63 -10.51
CA LYS A 299 -13.88 4.62 -9.41
C LYS A 299 -12.48 5.02 -9.00
N GLN A 300 -11.47 4.20 -9.31
CA GLN A 300 -10.08 4.56 -9.03
C GLN A 300 -9.66 5.73 -9.91
N LYS A 301 -8.94 6.70 -9.33
CA LYS A 301 -8.55 7.92 -10.06
C LYS A 301 -7.15 7.84 -10.67
N ASN A 302 -6.27 7.04 -10.06
CA ASN A 302 -4.89 6.90 -10.51
C ASN A 302 -4.78 5.71 -11.46
N ASN A 303 -3.85 5.81 -12.41
CA ASN A 303 -3.47 4.71 -13.31
C ASN A 303 -4.66 4.23 -14.15
N VAL A 304 -5.43 5.21 -14.64
CA VAL A 304 -6.57 5.00 -15.51
C VAL A 304 -6.34 5.80 -16.77
N MET A 305 -6.44 5.13 -17.90
CA MET A 305 -6.41 5.74 -19.22
C MET A 305 -7.76 5.51 -19.90
N ILE A 306 -8.35 6.58 -20.43
CA ILE A 306 -9.57 6.52 -21.24
C ILE A 306 -9.13 6.60 -22.70
N ASP A 307 -9.09 5.46 -23.37
CA ASP A 307 -8.67 5.37 -24.76
C ASP A 307 -9.41 4.23 -25.47
N ASN A 308 -10.27 4.60 -26.42
CA ASN A 308 -11.05 3.62 -27.16
C ASN A 308 -10.18 2.81 -28.12
N VAL A 309 -9.17 3.44 -28.72
CA VAL A 309 -8.32 2.86 -29.76
C VAL A 309 -7.48 1.74 -29.18
N ILE A 310 -6.86 1.94 -28.01
CA ILE A 310 -6.04 0.92 -27.35
C ILE A 310 -6.88 -0.30 -26.97
N VAL A 311 -8.10 -0.09 -26.48
CA VAL A 311 -9.02 -1.20 -26.16
C VAL A 311 -9.45 -1.95 -27.44
N ASP A 312 -9.76 -1.21 -28.51
CA ASP A 312 -10.19 -1.76 -29.80
C ASP A 312 -9.10 -2.55 -30.51
N GLN A 313 -7.81 -2.20 -30.32
CA GLN A 313 -6.68 -2.94 -30.88
C GLN A 313 -6.63 -4.39 -30.40
N VAL A 314 -7.07 -4.67 -29.17
CA VAL A 314 -7.11 -6.01 -28.60
C VAL A 314 -8.34 -6.75 -29.10
N ASN A 315 -9.52 -6.14 -28.90
CA ASN A 315 -10.80 -6.66 -29.37
C ASN A 315 -11.85 -5.55 -29.32
N SER A 316 -12.55 -5.31 -30.43
CA SER A 316 -13.56 -4.23 -30.53
C SER A 316 -14.74 -4.35 -29.56
N ASP A 317 -15.03 -5.58 -29.10
CA ASP A 317 -16.12 -5.84 -28.16
C ASP A 317 -15.73 -5.50 -26.71
N LEU A 318 -14.43 -5.43 -26.40
CA LEU A 318 -13.94 -5.02 -25.09
C LEU A 318 -14.39 -3.60 -24.75
N LYS A 319 -14.71 -3.40 -23.47
CA LYS A 319 -15.06 -2.08 -22.93
C LYS A 319 -14.01 -1.56 -21.96
N PHE A 320 -13.35 -2.44 -21.23
CA PHE A 320 -12.25 -2.06 -20.34
C PHE A 320 -11.34 -3.25 -20.06
N ILE A 321 -10.08 -2.94 -19.77
CA ILE A 321 -8.99 -3.88 -19.55
C ILE A 321 -8.32 -3.53 -18.24
N TYR A 322 -8.17 -4.53 -17.37
CA TYR A 322 -7.45 -4.43 -16.12
C TYR A 322 -6.11 -5.14 -16.24
N LEU A 323 -5.04 -4.37 -16.09
CA LEU A 323 -3.69 -4.86 -16.06
C LEU A 323 -3.29 -5.08 -14.61
N TYR A 324 -2.90 -6.31 -14.30
CA TYR A 324 -2.23 -6.65 -13.06
C TYR A 324 -0.81 -7.13 -13.37
N LYS A 325 0.06 -7.09 -12.36
CA LYS A 325 1.43 -7.62 -12.49
C LYS A 325 1.46 -9.05 -13.04
N ASN A 326 0.60 -9.93 -12.53
CA ASN A 326 0.63 -11.36 -12.85
C ASN A 326 -0.44 -11.81 -13.86
N LYS A 327 -1.40 -10.96 -14.22
CA LYS A 327 -2.49 -11.30 -15.16
C LYS A 327 -3.07 -10.07 -15.81
N THR A 328 -3.64 -10.22 -16.99
CA THR A 328 -4.40 -9.15 -17.65
C THR A 328 -5.77 -9.71 -18.02
N VAL A 329 -6.81 -8.96 -17.70
CA VAL A 329 -8.20 -9.37 -17.96
C VAL A 329 -8.95 -8.26 -18.69
N GLY A 330 -9.69 -8.66 -19.72
CA GLY A 330 -10.59 -7.79 -20.46
C GLY A 330 -12.04 -8.09 -20.12
N TYR A 331 -12.90 -7.06 -20.19
CA TYR A 331 -14.32 -7.20 -19.88
C TYR A 331 -15.21 -6.81 -21.06
N ILE A 332 -16.17 -7.68 -21.37
CA ILE A 332 -17.16 -7.50 -22.44
C ILE A 332 -18.58 -7.64 -21.85
N PRO A 333 -19.24 -6.51 -21.51
CA PRO A 333 -20.67 -6.48 -21.28
C PRO A 333 -21.41 -6.66 -22.61
N ALA A 334 -22.21 -7.72 -22.75
CA ALA A 334 -22.90 -8.05 -23.99
C ALA A 334 -24.17 -8.88 -23.78
N ASN A 335 -25.02 -8.93 -24.81
CA ASN A 335 -26.06 -9.95 -24.94
C ASN A 335 -25.49 -11.15 -25.69
N LEU A 336 -25.43 -12.30 -25.03
CA LEU A 336 -24.84 -13.52 -25.59
C LEU A 336 -25.89 -14.38 -26.25
N ASP A 337 -25.66 -14.77 -27.49
CA ASP A 337 -26.47 -15.77 -28.19
C ASP A 337 -25.92 -17.17 -27.88
N LEU A 338 -26.71 -17.99 -27.18
CA LEU A 338 -26.32 -19.31 -26.70
C LEU A 338 -27.31 -20.37 -27.22
N LEU A 339 -26.79 -21.47 -27.77
CA LEU A 339 -27.60 -22.61 -28.22
C LEU A 339 -28.15 -23.37 -27.01
N ASN A 340 -29.47 -23.49 -26.91
CA ASN A 340 -30.09 -24.29 -25.87
C ASN A 340 -29.98 -25.78 -26.17
N GLU A 341 -29.27 -26.55 -25.34
CA GLU A 341 -29.01 -27.97 -25.59
C GLU A 341 -30.26 -28.87 -25.56
N ASP A 342 -31.34 -28.41 -24.94
CA ASP A 342 -32.57 -29.18 -24.80
C ASP A 342 -33.58 -28.91 -25.93
N THR A 343 -33.44 -27.78 -26.65
CA THR A 343 -34.43 -27.33 -27.65
C THR A 343 -33.83 -26.95 -29.01
N ASP A 344 -32.50 -26.92 -29.13
CA ASP A 344 -31.75 -26.50 -30.32
C ASP A 344 -32.08 -25.07 -30.81
N GLU A 345 -32.67 -24.23 -29.95
CA GLU A 345 -32.96 -22.82 -30.22
C GLU A 345 -31.89 -21.89 -29.64
N ILE A 346 -31.62 -20.76 -30.31
CA ILE A 346 -30.70 -19.74 -29.82
C ILE A 346 -31.39 -18.83 -28.81
N ILE A 347 -30.86 -18.76 -27.59
CA ILE A 347 -31.35 -17.92 -26.50
C ILE A 347 -30.37 -16.77 -26.27
N ARG A 348 -30.90 -15.55 -26.26
CA ARG A 348 -30.12 -14.35 -25.97
C ARG A 348 -30.16 -14.03 -24.48
N ILE A 349 -29.00 -13.97 -23.81
CA ILE A 349 -28.91 -13.69 -22.38
C ILE A 349 -27.83 -12.63 -22.10
N PRO A 350 -28.16 -11.55 -21.36
CA PRO A 350 -27.20 -10.50 -21.00
C PRO A 350 -26.24 -10.96 -19.91
N PHE A 351 -24.94 -10.84 -20.19
CA PHE A 351 -23.85 -11.19 -19.28
C PHE A 351 -22.64 -10.28 -19.47
N ILE A 352 -21.73 -10.31 -18.50
CA ILE A 352 -20.40 -9.71 -18.61
C ILE A 352 -19.40 -10.84 -18.75
N LEU A 353 -18.68 -10.89 -19.85
CA LEU A 353 -17.57 -11.81 -20.05
C LEU A 353 -16.31 -11.21 -19.44
N GLU A 354 -15.58 -12.01 -18.66
CA GLU A 354 -14.20 -11.74 -18.23
C GLU A 354 -13.29 -12.65 -19.07
N ILE A 355 -12.45 -12.05 -19.92
CA ILE A 355 -11.55 -12.77 -20.81
C ILE A 355 -10.10 -12.61 -20.37
N ALA A 356 -9.29 -13.67 -20.48
CA ALA A 356 -7.86 -13.59 -20.28
C ALA A 356 -7.21 -12.97 -21.52
N ILE A 357 -6.41 -11.94 -21.30
CA ILE A 357 -5.55 -11.34 -22.32
C ILE A 357 -4.16 -11.96 -22.16
N ASP A 358 -3.58 -12.43 -23.25
CA ASP A 358 -2.27 -13.07 -23.20
C ASP A 358 -1.11 -12.06 -23.12
N SER A 359 0.11 -12.58 -23.02
CA SER A 359 1.30 -11.76 -22.82
C SER A 359 1.65 -10.90 -24.02
N GLU A 360 1.32 -11.34 -25.24
CA GLU A 360 1.60 -10.59 -26.46
C GLU A 360 0.68 -9.37 -26.52
N ASP A 361 -0.63 -9.59 -26.36
CA ASP A 361 -1.60 -8.49 -26.29
C ASP A 361 -1.34 -7.57 -25.10
N LYS A 362 -0.95 -8.11 -23.93
CA LYS A 362 -0.52 -7.30 -22.78
C LYS A 362 0.64 -6.38 -23.16
N SER A 363 1.64 -6.90 -23.86
CA SER A 363 2.80 -6.12 -24.30
C SER A 363 2.39 -5.03 -25.29
N ASN A 364 1.51 -5.35 -26.23
CA ASN A 364 0.97 -4.40 -27.20
C ASN A 364 0.19 -3.28 -26.51
N ILE A 365 -0.69 -3.60 -25.55
CA ILE A 365 -1.43 -2.60 -24.76
C ILE A 365 -0.46 -1.66 -24.03
N VAL A 366 0.53 -2.22 -23.33
CA VAL A 366 1.51 -1.39 -22.57
C VAL A 366 2.30 -0.49 -23.52
N THR A 367 2.69 -1.01 -24.69
CA THR A 367 3.41 -0.24 -25.71
C THR A 367 2.53 0.89 -26.24
N SER A 368 1.28 0.62 -26.61
CA SER A 368 0.35 1.66 -27.08
C SER A 368 0.04 2.71 -26.01
N VAL A 369 -0.05 2.32 -24.72
CA VAL A 369 -0.20 3.28 -23.61
C VAL A 369 1.03 4.18 -23.52
N ILE A 370 2.23 3.61 -23.60
CA ILE A 370 3.49 4.39 -23.57
C ILE A 370 3.58 5.30 -24.80
N ASP A 371 3.27 4.81 -26.00
CA ASP A 371 3.33 5.60 -27.23
C ASP A 371 2.31 6.73 -27.26
N SER A 372 1.16 6.59 -26.58
CA SER A 372 0.20 7.71 -26.43
C SER A 372 0.74 8.87 -25.57
N CYS A 373 1.80 8.62 -24.79
CA CYS A 373 2.49 9.62 -23.98
C CYS A 373 3.58 10.32 -24.79
N GLU A 374 3.25 10.90 -25.95
CA GLU A 374 4.25 11.54 -26.82
C GLU A 374 4.79 12.84 -26.24
N ASP A 375 3.92 13.63 -25.61
CA ASP A 375 4.26 14.94 -25.05
C ASP A 375 4.75 14.84 -23.60
N TYR A 376 5.77 15.62 -23.26
CA TYR A 376 6.28 15.71 -21.90
C TYR A 376 5.21 16.27 -20.94
N SER A 377 4.87 15.50 -19.90
CA SER A 377 4.11 15.96 -18.74
C SER A 377 4.44 15.14 -17.50
N LEU A 378 4.20 15.70 -16.31
CA LEU A 378 4.41 14.96 -15.04
C LEU A 378 3.48 13.73 -14.93
N GLU A 379 2.27 13.82 -15.48
CA GLU A 379 1.34 12.71 -15.53
C GLU A 379 1.84 11.60 -16.47
N ASN A 380 2.35 11.98 -17.65
CA ASN A 380 2.90 11.02 -18.61
C ASN A 380 4.15 10.30 -18.10
N ILE A 381 5.03 10.98 -17.34
CA ILE A 381 6.16 10.30 -16.66
C ILE A 381 5.64 9.15 -15.79
N LYS A 382 4.63 9.43 -14.96
CA LYS A 382 4.07 8.42 -14.06
C LYS A 382 3.36 7.31 -14.84
N THR A 383 2.57 7.66 -15.85
CA THR A 383 1.84 6.71 -16.70
C THR A 383 2.80 5.75 -17.41
N ILE A 384 3.87 6.26 -18.02
CA ILE A 384 4.91 5.45 -18.69
C ILE A 384 5.49 4.43 -17.71
N TYR A 385 5.88 4.87 -16.51
CA TYR A 385 6.45 3.97 -15.52
C TYR A 385 5.43 2.94 -15.02
N ASP A 386 4.26 3.39 -14.57
CA ASP A 386 3.24 2.53 -13.95
C ASP A 386 2.70 1.48 -14.93
N ALA A 387 2.55 1.81 -16.22
CA ALA A 387 2.21 0.85 -17.26
C ALA A 387 3.41 -0.06 -17.63
N GLY A 388 4.58 0.52 -17.85
CA GLY A 388 5.77 -0.19 -18.31
C GLY A 388 6.25 -1.27 -17.33
N VAL A 389 6.20 -1.00 -16.02
CA VAL A 389 6.61 -1.98 -15.01
C VAL A 389 5.74 -3.23 -14.96
N LEU A 390 4.54 -3.20 -15.55
CA LEU A 390 3.64 -4.36 -15.60
C LEU A 390 4.06 -5.38 -16.64
N ASN A 391 4.85 -4.98 -17.64
CA ASN A 391 5.34 -5.87 -18.68
C ASN A 391 6.76 -6.42 -18.40
N ASP A 392 7.37 -6.02 -17.27
CA ASP A 392 8.78 -6.29 -16.91
C ASP A 392 9.81 -5.92 -18.01
N ASN A 393 9.37 -5.17 -19.03
CA ASN A 393 10.20 -4.69 -20.13
C ASN A 393 10.60 -3.24 -19.85
N TYR A 394 11.67 -3.08 -19.06
CA TYR A 394 12.18 -1.77 -18.64
C TYR A 394 12.80 -0.98 -19.80
N VAL A 395 13.20 -1.64 -20.89
CA VAL A 395 13.74 -0.98 -22.08
C VAL A 395 12.71 -0.04 -22.71
N LEU A 396 11.43 -0.42 -22.73
CA LEU A 396 10.34 0.45 -23.24
C LEU A 396 10.21 1.73 -22.43
N ILE A 397 10.39 1.66 -21.10
CA ILE A 397 10.37 2.83 -20.22
C ILE A 397 11.54 3.75 -20.53
N GLU A 398 12.74 3.17 -20.66
CA GLU A 398 13.96 3.90 -20.99
C GLU A 398 13.81 4.62 -22.34
N GLU A 399 13.41 3.91 -23.39
CA GLU A 399 13.19 4.47 -24.73
C GLU A 399 12.14 5.59 -24.76
N ALA A 400 11.06 5.45 -23.99
CA ALA A 400 10.04 6.48 -23.88
C ALA A 400 10.59 7.75 -23.20
N TYR A 401 11.34 7.62 -22.12
CA TYR A 401 11.98 8.77 -21.47
C TYR A 401 13.06 9.41 -22.33
N GLU A 402 13.79 8.65 -23.15
CA GLU A 402 14.75 9.22 -24.11
C GLU A 402 14.10 10.19 -25.09
N LYS A 403 12.85 9.94 -25.51
CA LYS A 403 12.10 10.84 -26.41
C LYS A 403 11.83 12.22 -25.78
N TYR A 404 11.84 12.34 -24.45
CA TYR A 404 11.64 13.62 -23.75
C TYR A 404 12.91 14.46 -23.61
N PHE A 405 14.08 13.92 -23.92
CA PHE A 405 15.30 14.72 -23.86
C PHE A 405 15.35 15.73 -25.00
N SER A 406 15.65 16.98 -24.65
CA SER A 406 15.83 18.08 -25.60
C SER A 406 17.31 18.43 -25.78
N PRO A 407 17.67 19.28 -26.74
CA PRO A 407 19.02 19.85 -26.81
C PRO A 407 19.40 20.73 -25.60
N ASP A 408 18.42 21.18 -24.81
CA ASP A 408 18.65 22.01 -23.63
C ASP A 408 19.01 21.15 -22.41
N ILE A 409 20.23 21.31 -21.92
CA ILE A 409 20.74 20.56 -20.76
C ILE A 409 19.93 20.88 -19.49
N GLU A 410 19.45 22.11 -19.32
CA GLU A 410 18.74 22.51 -18.10
C GLU A 410 17.33 21.91 -18.03
N GLU A 411 16.66 21.83 -19.17
CA GLU A 411 15.39 21.09 -19.30
C GLU A 411 15.60 19.61 -18.98
N ASN A 412 16.69 19.00 -19.48
CA ASN A 412 17.01 17.61 -19.21
C ASN A 412 17.36 17.33 -17.73
N ILE A 413 18.03 18.26 -17.05
CA ILE A 413 18.27 18.18 -15.61
C ILE A 413 16.92 18.19 -14.86
N SER A 414 16.00 19.06 -15.29
CA SER A 414 14.67 19.16 -14.71
C SER A 414 13.86 17.88 -14.94
N LEU A 415 13.93 17.30 -16.15
CA LEU A 415 13.33 16.01 -16.49
C LEU A 415 13.83 14.90 -15.56
N MET A 416 15.15 14.74 -15.41
CA MET A 416 15.73 13.70 -14.55
C MET A 416 15.31 13.87 -13.09
N ARG A 417 15.26 15.11 -12.60
CA ARG A 417 14.76 15.41 -11.25
C ARG A 417 13.29 15.04 -11.10
N ASN A 418 12.46 15.31 -12.11
CA ASN A 418 11.05 14.97 -12.10
C ASN A 418 10.82 13.45 -12.13
N ILE A 419 11.59 12.71 -12.94
CA ILE A 419 11.58 11.24 -12.94
C ILE A 419 11.88 10.72 -11.54
N LYS A 420 13.00 11.16 -10.93
CA LYS A 420 13.39 10.75 -9.57
C LYS A 420 12.30 11.03 -8.51
N ASN A 421 11.66 12.19 -8.60
CA ASN A 421 10.68 12.60 -7.60
C ASN A 421 9.34 11.87 -7.73
N LEU A 422 8.99 11.43 -8.94
CA LEU A 422 7.68 10.83 -9.23
C LEU A 422 7.68 9.31 -9.17
N ILE A 423 8.83 8.65 -9.41
CA ILE A 423 8.91 7.19 -9.54
C ILE A 423 10.07 6.57 -8.75
N ASP A 424 9.96 5.26 -8.45
CA ASP A 424 11.07 4.49 -7.88
C ASP A 424 12.05 4.05 -8.98
N VAL A 425 13.16 4.75 -9.12
CA VAL A 425 14.13 4.52 -10.19
C VAL A 425 14.90 3.20 -10.08
N LYS A 426 14.77 2.40 -9.01
CA LYS A 426 15.52 1.15 -8.81
C LYS A 426 15.46 0.18 -10.00
N LYS A 427 14.30 0.10 -10.65
CA LYS A 427 14.10 -0.81 -11.79
C LYS A 427 14.82 -0.36 -13.08
N ILE A 428 15.13 0.93 -13.17
CA ILE A 428 15.84 1.57 -14.29
C ILE A 428 17.13 2.26 -13.83
N GLU A 429 17.70 1.83 -12.70
CA GLU A 429 18.78 2.55 -12.01
C GLU A 429 20.03 2.66 -12.87
N SER A 430 20.33 1.62 -13.64
CA SER A 430 21.48 1.59 -14.55
C SER A 430 21.36 2.63 -15.65
N TRP A 431 20.18 2.79 -16.24
CA TRP A 431 19.89 3.83 -17.22
C TRP A 431 19.89 5.21 -16.59
N TYR A 432 19.18 5.36 -15.47
CA TYR A 432 19.04 6.63 -14.76
C TYR A 432 20.40 7.19 -14.33
N ASN A 433 21.24 6.37 -13.69
CA ASN A 433 22.57 6.80 -13.24
C ASN A 433 23.51 7.13 -14.40
N ARG A 434 23.45 6.36 -15.50
CA ARG A 434 24.24 6.63 -16.72
C ARG A 434 23.86 7.98 -17.33
N LYS A 435 22.56 8.25 -17.46
CA LYS A 435 22.03 9.51 -18.00
C LYS A 435 22.34 10.69 -17.09
N LEU A 436 22.12 10.52 -15.79
CA LEU A 436 22.41 11.55 -14.79
C LEU A 436 23.91 11.89 -14.77
N LYS A 437 24.78 10.88 -14.86
CA LYS A 437 26.23 11.08 -14.94
C LYS A 437 26.63 11.82 -16.22
N SER A 438 26.06 11.48 -17.36
CA SER A 438 26.30 12.19 -18.63
C SER A 438 25.85 13.65 -18.55
N LEU A 439 24.69 13.93 -17.97
CA LEU A 439 24.21 15.30 -17.76
C LEU A 439 25.10 16.07 -16.79
N TYR A 440 25.49 15.44 -15.68
CA TYR A 440 26.44 16.02 -14.73
C TYR A 440 27.75 16.38 -15.42
N ASP A 441 28.33 15.48 -16.22
CA ASP A 441 29.58 15.77 -16.91
C ASP A 441 29.39 16.89 -17.94
N ASN A 442 28.34 16.85 -18.77
CA ASN A 442 28.09 17.91 -19.76
C ASN A 442 27.85 19.28 -19.12
N TYR A 443 27.08 19.33 -18.03
CA TYR A 443 26.72 20.58 -17.35
C TYR A 443 27.89 21.15 -16.54
N PHE A 444 28.64 20.31 -15.83
CA PHE A 444 29.77 20.73 -14.98
C PHE A 444 31.14 20.72 -15.69
N ASN A 445 31.23 20.46 -16.99
CA ASN A 445 32.50 20.57 -17.75
C ASN A 445 32.80 21.99 -18.24
N ASN A 446 31.81 22.89 -18.26
CA ASN A 446 31.96 24.29 -18.68
C ASN A 446 31.56 25.24 -17.55
N LEU A 447 32.26 25.13 -16.41
CA LEU A 447 31.98 25.94 -15.23
C LEU A 447 32.69 27.29 -15.32
N ALA A 448 32.03 28.31 -15.86
CA ALA A 448 32.55 29.67 -15.79
C ALA A 448 32.52 30.18 -14.34
N PHE A 449 33.66 30.67 -13.82
CA PHE A 449 33.80 31.13 -12.44
C PHE A 449 32.72 32.14 -12.01
N ASP A 450 32.39 33.10 -12.89
CA ASP A 450 31.42 34.16 -12.61
C ASP A 450 29.98 33.65 -12.45
N ASN A 451 29.67 32.45 -12.94
CA ASN A 451 28.33 31.86 -12.92
C ASN A 451 28.22 30.64 -11.98
N LEU A 452 29.25 30.32 -11.19
CA LEU A 452 29.27 29.11 -10.37
C LEU A 452 28.06 29.03 -9.43
N GLU A 453 27.67 30.12 -8.77
CA GLU A 453 26.55 30.11 -7.83
C GLU A 453 25.22 29.71 -8.49
N LEU A 454 24.94 30.26 -9.68
CA LEU A 454 23.79 29.88 -10.47
C LEU A 454 23.87 28.40 -10.89
N LEU A 455 25.04 27.96 -11.37
CA LEU A 455 25.24 26.60 -11.84
C LEU A 455 25.04 25.57 -10.72
N PHE A 456 25.60 25.83 -9.54
CA PHE A 456 25.41 24.98 -8.36
C PHE A 456 23.96 24.98 -7.89
N SER A 457 23.27 26.12 -7.84
CA SER A 457 21.86 26.16 -7.42
C SER A 457 20.95 25.23 -8.24
N ARG A 458 21.31 25.00 -9.51
CA ARG A 458 20.57 24.13 -10.44
C ARG A 458 21.06 22.67 -10.40
N GLY A 459 22.37 22.45 -10.28
CA GLY A 459 23.00 21.13 -10.41
C GLY A 459 23.39 20.44 -9.10
N GLU A 460 23.27 21.09 -7.94
CA GLU A 460 23.72 20.55 -6.64
C GLU A 460 23.04 19.23 -6.28
N TRP A 461 21.78 19.05 -6.64
CA TRP A 461 21.07 17.80 -6.39
C TRP A 461 21.70 16.61 -7.12
N MET A 462 22.32 16.83 -8.29
CA MET A 462 23.02 15.78 -9.04
C MET A 462 24.32 15.35 -8.34
N ILE A 463 25.01 16.30 -7.70
CA ILE A 463 26.22 16.03 -6.90
C ILE A 463 25.88 15.10 -5.74
N GLN A 464 24.80 15.42 -5.02
CA GLN A 464 24.34 14.62 -3.89
C GLN A 464 23.87 13.24 -4.35
N GLU A 465 23.12 13.17 -5.44
CA GLU A 465 22.57 11.92 -5.95
C GLU A 465 23.64 10.96 -6.48
N LEU A 466 24.62 11.48 -7.23
CA LEU A 466 25.74 10.69 -7.73
C LEU A 466 26.84 10.48 -6.68
N ALA A 467 26.65 10.97 -5.45
CA ALA A 467 27.63 10.94 -4.37
C ALA A 467 29.04 11.44 -4.80
N ILE A 468 29.07 12.54 -5.56
CA ILE A 468 30.34 13.10 -6.05
C ILE A 468 31.15 13.68 -4.89
N SER A 469 32.42 13.29 -4.80
CA SER A 469 33.32 13.78 -3.74
C SER A 469 33.64 15.26 -3.88
N GLU A 470 33.86 15.95 -2.76
CA GLU A 470 34.33 17.35 -2.73
C GLU A 470 35.56 17.55 -3.63
N GLY A 471 36.53 16.62 -3.60
CA GLY A 471 37.75 16.72 -4.38
C GLY A 471 37.51 16.72 -5.89
N SER A 472 36.58 15.87 -6.36
CA SER A 472 36.21 15.83 -7.79
C SER A 472 35.57 17.13 -8.26
N ILE A 473 34.78 17.79 -7.41
CA ILE A 473 34.16 19.08 -7.73
C ILE A 473 35.24 20.17 -7.77
N ILE A 474 36.14 20.19 -6.78
CA ILE A 474 37.27 21.13 -6.73
C ILE A 474 38.11 21.01 -8.00
N GLN A 475 38.47 19.79 -8.42
CA GLN A 475 39.22 19.55 -9.66
C GLN A 475 38.48 20.09 -10.89
N LYS A 476 37.18 19.79 -11.04
CA LYS A 476 36.40 20.31 -12.18
C LYS A 476 36.36 21.83 -12.23
N ILE A 477 36.20 22.51 -11.09
CA ILE A 477 36.23 23.98 -11.05
C ILE A 477 37.61 24.51 -11.45
N ILE A 478 38.69 23.91 -10.94
CA ILE A 478 40.06 24.31 -11.28
C ILE A 478 40.33 24.10 -12.78
N GLU A 479 39.97 22.92 -13.32
CA GLU A 479 40.17 22.57 -14.73
C GLU A 479 39.35 23.46 -15.69
N SER A 480 38.14 23.85 -15.28
CA SER A 480 37.27 24.74 -16.07
C SER A 480 37.70 26.21 -16.01
N ASN A 481 38.56 26.58 -15.06
CA ASN A 481 38.97 27.97 -14.81
C ASN A 481 40.50 28.12 -14.70
N PRO A 482 41.27 27.74 -15.73
CA PRO A 482 42.73 27.72 -15.67
C PRO A 482 43.35 29.11 -15.50
N ASP A 483 42.66 30.16 -15.96
CA ASP A 483 43.14 31.54 -15.92
C ASP A 483 42.78 32.27 -14.61
N VAL A 484 42.00 31.65 -13.72
CA VAL A 484 41.62 32.26 -12.44
C VAL A 484 42.71 32.04 -11.41
N GLU A 485 43.11 33.11 -10.72
CA GLU A 485 44.14 33.05 -9.70
C GLU A 485 43.79 32.05 -8.58
N GLN A 486 44.76 31.20 -8.21
CA GLN A 486 44.57 30.15 -7.20
C GLN A 486 44.07 30.69 -5.84
N LEU A 487 44.51 31.87 -5.41
CA LEU A 487 44.04 32.48 -4.17
C LEU A 487 42.56 32.86 -4.24
N LYS A 488 42.11 33.39 -5.38
CA LYS A 488 40.70 33.70 -5.63
C LYS A 488 39.84 32.42 -5.65
N LEU A 489 40.34 31.34 -6.24
CA LEU A 489 39.69 30.02 -6.20
C LEU A 489 39.63 29.47 -4.75
N PHE A 490 40.70 29.61 -3.98
CA PHE A 490 40.74 29.20 -2.57
C PHE A 490 39.69 29.93 -1.73
N GLU A 491 39.57 31.25 -1.88
CA GLU A 491 38.54 32.05 -1.19
C GLU A 491 37.13 31.57 -1.53
N TYR A 492 36.87 31.27 -2.80
CA TYR A 492 35.59 30.72 -3.23
C TYR A 492 35.29 29.38 -2.53
N PHE A 493 36.24 28.45 -2.50
CA PHE A 493 36.06 27.16 -1.82
C PHE A 493 35.87 27.34 -0.31
N GLU A 494 36.59 28.27 0.31
CA GLU A 494 36.44 28.59 1.74
C GLU A 494 35.05 29.17 2.05
N ASP A 495 34.56 30.10 1.23
CA ASP A 495 33.22 30.69 1.36
C ASP A 495 32.12 29.64 1.23
N LYS A 496 32.26 28.73 0.26
CA LYS A 496 31.38 27.56 0.08
C LYS A 496 31.62 26.44 1.11
N LYS A 497 32.47 26.67 2.12
CA LYS A 497 32.72 25.79 3.28
C LYS A 497 33.31 24.42 2.92
N TYR A 498 34.02 24.30 1.79
CA TYR A 498 34.78 23.09 1.48
C TYR A 498 35.85 22.86 2.56
N SER A 499 36.13 21.58 2.86
CA SER A 499 37.14 21.29 3.89
C SER A 499 38.53 21.70 3.40
N TYR A 500 39.32 22.36 4.27
CA TYR A 500 40.70 22.74 3.92
C TYR A 500 41.55 21.54 3.49
N LYS A 501 41.29 20.35 4.03
CA LYS A 501 41.97 19.11 3.62
C LYS A 501 41.67 18.79 2.15
N SER A 502 40.40 18.82 1.75
CA SER A 502 39.99 18.61 0.35
C SER A 502 40.60 19.67 -0.57
N ILE A 503 40.64 20.94 -0.15
CA ILE A 503 41.22 22.03 -0.93
C ILE A 503 42.72 21.80 -1.14
N PHE A 504 43.49 21.59 -0.07
CA PHE A 504 44.95 21.43 -0.17
C PHE A 504 45.38 20.12 -0.86
N SER A 505 44.57 19.07 -0.81
CA SER A 505 44.82 17.85 -1.58
C SER A 505 44.68 18.04 -3.09
N ASN A 506 43.89 19.02 -3.55
CA ASN A 506 43.59 19.24 -4.96
C ASN A 506 44.21 20.54 -5.52
N MET A 507 44.74 21.40 -4.65
CA MET A 507 45.36 22.67 -5.02
C MET A 507 46.69 22.86 -4.28
N SER A 508 47.78 23.05 -5.04
CA SER A 508 49.11 23.40 -4.51
C SER A 508 49.18 24.87 -4.10
N ILE A 509 48.42 25.24 -3.05
CA ILE A 509 48.37 26.59 -2.50
C ILE A 509 48.90 26.67 -1.06
N TYR A 510 48.92 25.55 -0.34
CA TYR A 510 49.39 25.53 1.04
C TYR A 510 50.86 25.95 1.17
N ASP A 511 51.71 25.51 0.23
CA ASP A 511 53.10 25.97 0.10
C ASP A 511 53.21 27.50 -0.01
N LYS A 512 52.33 28.14 -0.79
CA LYS A 512 52.30 29.59 -0.93
C LYS A 512 51.97 30.27 0.40
N PHE A 513 51.05 29.70 1.19
CA PHE A 513 50.74 30.22 2.52
C PHE A 513 51.93 30.16 3.48
N ILE A 514 52.68 29.06 3.50
CA ILE A 514 53.91 28.99 4.33
C ILE A 514 54.94 30.01 3.87
N ASN A 515 55.14 30.17 2.55
CA ASN A 515 56.03 31.19 2.01
C ASN A 515 55.59 32.61 2.38
N TYR A 516 54.29 32.90 2.44
CA TYR A 516 53.81 34.21 2.90
C TYR A 516 54.17 34.47 4.36
N ILE A 517 54.06 33.48 5.25
CA ILE A 517 54.47 33.62 6.67
C ILE A 517 55.92 34.08 6.75
N VAL A 518 56.79 33.43 6.00
CA VAL A 518 58.25 33.63 6.04
C VAL A 518 58.69 34.93 5.36
N SER A 519 58.19 35.20 4.16
CA SER A 519 58.67 36.30 3.30
C SER A 519 58.15 37.68 3.72
N GLY A 520 57.05 37.75 4.46
CA GLY A 520 56.44 39.03 4.83
C GLY A 520 55.72 39.76 3.69
N TYR A 521 55.55 39.14 2.52
CA TYR A 521 54.80 39.73 1.40
C TYR A 521 53.31 39.89 1.72
N ASN A 522 52.73 41.03 1.32
CA ASN A 522 51.31 41.27 1.52
C ASN A 522 50.46 40.23 0.78
N ILE A 523 49.43 39.70 1.45
CA ILE A 523 48.47 38.77 0.86
C ILE A 523 47.24 39.60 0.43
N PRO A 524 47.00 39.83 -0.87
CA PRO A 524 45.95 40.75 -1.36
C PRO A 524 44.52 40.18 -1.28
N HIS A 525 44.34 39.12 -0.49
CA HIS A 525 43.15 38.28 -0.40
C HIS A 525 42.62 38.26 1.04
N GLU A 526 41.33 38.02 1.20
CA GLU A 526 40.61 37.98 2.48
C GLU A 526 39.96 36.62 2.69
N GLY A 527 40.00 36.12 3.92
CA GLY A 527 39.50 34.79 4.24
C GLY A 527 39.86 34.40 5.66
N LYS A 528 39.17 33.41 6.23
CA LYS A 528 39.43 32.99 7.62
C LYS A 528 40.81 32.37 7.75
N PHE A 529 41.17 31.49 6.82
CA PHE A 529 42.49 30.88 6.76
C PHE A 529 43.55 31.91 6.40
N VAL A 530 43.27 32.77 5.40
CA VAL A 530 44.18 33.85 5.00
C VAL A 530 44.48 34.79 6.18
N GLN A 531 43.49 35.15 7.00
CA GLN A 531 43.69 35.97 8.18
C GLN A 531 44.59 35.29 9.23
N LYS A 532 44.49 33.97 9.39
CA LYS A 532 45.42 33.22 10.25
C LYS A 532 46.86 33.33 9.74
N ILE A 533 47.05 33.21 8.42
CA ILE A 533 48.36 33.36 7.78
C ILE A 533 48.89 34.80 7.96
N LYS A 534 48.07 35.83 7.73
CA LYS A 534 48.43 37.24 7.98
C LYS A 534 48.84 37.48 9.45
N ASN A 535 48.13 36.89 10.41
CA ASN A 535 48.45 37.00 11.84
C ASN A 535 49.79 36.33 12.19
N LEU A 536 50.04 35.13 11.65
CA LEU A 536 51.32 34.43 11.81
C LEU A 536 52.47 35.20 11.19
N GLN A 537 52.29 35.72 9.98
CA GLN A 537 53.26 36.57 9.28
C GLN A 537 53.61 37.81 10.11
N LYS A 538 52.59 38.54 10.61
CA LYS A 538 52.78 39.73 11.44
C LYS A 538 53.56 39.39 12.72
N SER A 539 53.17 38.31 13.39
CA SER A 539 53.80 37.88 14.65
C SER A 539 55.25 37.47 14.43
N LEU A 540 55.55 36.72 13.34
CA LEU A 540 56.92 36.35 12.98
C LEU A 540 57.77 37.58 12.66
N LYS A 541 57.21 38.56 11.93
CA LYS A 541 57.88 39.83 11.64
C LYS A 541 58.22 40.62 12.91
N GLU A 542 57.33 40.65 13.89
CA GLU A 542 57.56 41.30 15.18
C GLU A 542 58.63 40.56 16.01
N ILE A 543 58.60 39.21 16.01
CA ILE A 543 59.65 38.39 16.65
C ILE A 543 61.01 38.66 16.02
N ASN A 544 61.09 38.69 14.69
CA ASN A 544 62.30 38.99 13.94
C ASN A 544 62.82 40.40 14.26
N ALA A 545 61.92 41.39 14.39
CA ALA A 545 62.29 42.75 14.77
C ALA A 545 62.83 42.87 16.20
N ILE A 546 62.30 42.10 17.16
CA ILE A 546 62.79 42.10 18.55
C ILE A 546 64.14 41.40 18.68
N THR A 547 64.35 40.34 17.90
CA THR A 547 65.53 39.48 18.02
C THR A 547 66.67 39.90 17.10
N GLY A 548 66.42 40.72 16.08
CA GLY A 548 67.38 41.02 15.01
C GLY A 548 67.55 39.88 14.01
N THR A 549 66.76 38.80 14.14
CA THR A 549 66.88 37.59 13.31
C THR A 549 66.06 37.70 12.03
N SER A 550 66.37 36.85 11.05
CA SER A 550 65.58 36.68 9.84
C SER A 550 65.66 35.23 9.39
N PHE A 551 64.58 34.74 8.78
CA PHE A 551 64.48 33.37 8.31
C PHE A 551 65.59 32.98 7.31
N ASP A 552 65.94 33.90 6.40
CA ASP A 552 66.92 33.66 5.33
C ASP A 552 68.37 34.01 5.71
N LYS A 553 68.64 34.31 6.99
CA LYS A 553 69.96 34.74 7.46
C LYS A 553 70.47 33.83 8.56
N ALA A 554 71.79 33.88 8.79
CA ALA A 554 72.39 33.26 9.96
C ALA A 554 71.69 33.76 11.23
N PHE A 555 71.31 32.84 12.12
CA PHE A 555 70.57 33.15 13.34
C PHE A 555 71.52 33.79 14.37
N LEU A 556 71.54 35.12 14.34
CA LEU A 556 72.29 35.99 15.23
C LEU A 556 71.29 36.89 15.95
N ILE A 557 71.46 37.02 17.26
CA ILE A 557 70.55 37.78 18.13
C ILE A 557 71.20 39.10 18.50
N ASP A 558 70.43 40.17 18.51
CA ASP A 558 70.89 41.47 19.00
C ASP A 558 71.24 41.41 20.51
N GLU A 559 72.27 42.15 20.95
CA GLU A 559 72.76 42.03 22.34
C GLU A 559 71.72 42.47 23.41
N ASP A 560 70.77 43.34 23.05
CA ASP A 560 69.85 44.01 23.96
C ASP A 560 68.36 43.80 23.55
N ILE A 561 67.91 42.54 23.47
CA ILE A 561 66.50 42.22 23.14
C ILE A 561 65.53 42.49 24.30
N ASP A 562 64.29 42.89 23.98
CA ASP A 562 63.18 42.91 24.94
C ASP A 562 62.69 41.49 25.22
N LYS A 563 63.20 40.92 26.33
CA LYS A 563 62.92 39.53 26.75
C LYS A 563 61.43 39.28 27.02
N GLN A 564 60.72 40.23 27.64
CA GLN A 564 59.32 40.04 28.00
C GLN A 564 58.42 40.11 26.76
N ALA A 565 58.69 41.07 25.87
CA ALA A 565 57.99 41.18 24.60
C ALA A 565 58.22 39.94 23.73
N PHE A 566 59.47 39.46 23.63
CA PHE A 566 59.79 38.23 22.90
C PHE A 566 58.99 37.03 23.42
N LYS A 567 59.05 36.72 24.74
CA LYS A 567 58.36 35.55 25.31
C LYS A 567 56.87 35.58 25.01
N LYS A 568 56.22 36.74 25.23
CA LYS A 568 54.78 36.91 24.99
C LYS A 568 54.42 36.69 23.52
N LEU A 569 55.14 37.31 22.60
CA LEU A 569 54.87 37.23 21.16
C LEU A 569 55.17 35.83 20.61
N TYR A 570 56.28 35.23 21.02
CA TYR A 570 56.70 33.92 20.54
C TYR A 570 55.78 32.79 21.03
N LEU A 571 55.37 32.80 22.31
CA LEU A 571 54.39 31.84 22.83
C LEU A 571 53.03 31.98 22.11
N GLY A 572 52.59 33.21 21.84
CA GLY A 572 51.39 33.49 21.05
C GLY A 572 51.49 32.96 19.62
N PHE A 573 52.63 33.18 18.96
CA PHE A 573 52.92 32.64 17.63
C PHE A 573 52.86 31.11 17.63
N LYS A 574 53.53 30.41 18.56
CA LYS A 574 53.51 28.93 18.63
C LYS A 574 52.09 28.39 18.76
N MET A 575 51.25 29.03 19.58
CA MET A 575 49.86 28.62 19.74
C MET A 575 49.07 28.75 18.43
N GLN A 576 49.23 29.87 17.71
CA GLN A 576 48.59 30.07 16.40
C GLN A 576 49.13 29.10 15.33
N PHE A 577 50.44 28.84 15.34
CA PHE A 577 51.10 27.98 14.36
C PHE A 577 50.64 26.52 14.47
N LYS A 578 50.41 26.05 15.69
CA LYS A 578 49.84 24.72 15.97
C LYS A 578 48.47 24.49 15.30
N GLU A 579 47.70 25.55 15.04
CA GLU A 579 46.42 25.42 14.36
C GLU A 579 46.54 25.06 12.87
N ILE A 580 47.66 25.42 12.24
CA ILE A 580 47.92 25.13 10.82
C ILE A 580 48.83 23.90 10.63
N GLU A 581 49.58 23.51 11.65
CA GLU A 581 50.48 22.34 11.67
C GLU A 581 49.83 21.02 11.21
N LYS A 582 48.53 20.85 11.43
CA LYS A 582 47.76 19.69 10.94
C LYS A 582 47.74 19.55 9.41
N TYR A 583 48.14 20.57 8.66
CA TYR A 583 48.24 20.58 7.20
C TYR A 583 49.67 20.44 6.69
N LYS A 584 50.66 20.18 7.56
CA LYS A 584 52.08 20.11 7.19
C LYS A 584 52.43 19.15 6.04
N SER A 585 51.66 18.07 5.87
CA SER A 585 51.88 17.09 4.79
C SER A 585 51.70 17.69 3.39
N PHE A 586 51.06 18.85 3.27
CA PHE A 586 50.87 19.56 2.00
C PHE A 586 51.99 20.55 1.67
N ALA A 587 52.99 20.70 2.55
CA ALA A 587 54.14 21.60 2.37
C ALA A 587 55.37 21.13 3.17
N GLU A 588 55.71 19.84 3.12
CA GLU A 588 56.65 19.22 4.06
C GLU A 588 58.01 19.91 4.13
N GLU A 589 58.61 20.24 2.98
CA GLU A 589 59.92 20.88 2.90
C GLU A 589 59.92 22.29 3.51
N LYS A 590 58.94 23.12 3.15
CA LYS A 590 58.80 24.48 3.67
C LYS A 590 58.47 24.49 5.15
N HIS A 591 57.64 23.55 5.58
CA HIS A 591 57.30 23.41 6.99
C HIS A 591 58.49 22.93 7.81
N ALA A 592 59.33 22.02 7.28
CA ALA A 592 60.58 21.59 7.90
C ALA A 592 61.56 22.75 8.06
N ALA A 593 61.75 23.57 7.01
CA ALA A 593 62.58 24.75 7.08
C ALA A 593 62.08 25.76 8.14
N LEU A 594 60.75 25.96 8.21
CA LEU A 594 60.13 26.79 9.26
C LEU A 594 60.39 26.21 10.66
N TYR A 595 60.25 24.91 10.87
CA TYR A 595 60.56 24.29 12.16
C TYR A 595 62.00 24.50 12.59
N THR A 596 62.97 24.31 11.71
CA THR A 596 64.39 24.53 12.05
C THR A 596 64.64 25.96 12.56
N TYR A 597 63.96 26.95 11.97
CA TYR A 597 64.01 28.32 12.46
C TYR A 597 63.35 28.46 13.85
N LEU A 598 62.18 27.86 14.04
CA LEU A 598 61.47 27.88 15.33
C LEU A 598 62.24 27.14 16.43
N GLU A 599 62.99 26.08 16.12
CA GLU A 599 63.86 25.38 17.09
C GLU A 599 64.98 26.29 17.64
N ASN A 600 65.40 27.29 16.88
CA ASN A 600 66.34 28.32 17.34
C ASN A 600 65.67 29.30 18.30
N LEU A 601 64.43 29.70 18.02
CA LEU A 601 63.64 30.55 18.91
C LEU A 601 63.20 29.81 20.18
N ASP A 602 62.92 28.51 20.10
CA ASP A 602 62.61 27.65 21.25
C ASP A 602 63.77 27.56 22.22
N TYR A 603 64.98 27.46 21.69
CA TYR A 603 66.18 27.45 22.51
C TYR A 603 66.45 28.80 23.16
N LEU A 604 66.24 29.90 22.42
CA LEU A 604 66.30 31.24 23.01
C LEU A 604 65.30 31.36 24.16
N LEU A 605 64.06 30.90 23.98
CA LEU A 605 63.04 30.89 25.01
C LEU A 605 63.52 30.13 26.27
N ASP A 606 64.06 28.92 26.11
CA ASP A 606 64.61 28.12 27.21
C ASP A 606 65.75 28.84 27.97
N ILE A 607 66.66 29.51 27.26
CA ILE A 607 67.70 30.33 27.88
C ILE A 607 67.10 31.47 28.67
N LEU A 608 66.16 32.22 28.09
CA LEU A 608 65.53 33.36 28.74
C LEU A 608 64.68 32.94 29.96
N ASP A 609 64.07 31.76 29.93
CA ASP A 609 63.37 31.17 31.07
C ASP A 609 64.34 30.78 32.19
N LYS A 610 65.48 30.17 31.84
CA LYS A 610 66.55 29.88 32.81
C LYS A 610 67.18 31.14 33.40
N GLU A 611 67.36 32.20 32.61
CA GLU A 611 67.82 33.49 33.09
C GLU A 611 66.84 34.13 34.07
N GLU A 612 65.54 34.12 33.75
CA GLU A 612 64.51 34.64 34.64
C GLU A 612 64.41 33.82 35.94
N PHE A 613 64.46 32.50 35.84
CA PHE A 613 64.49 31.62 37.01
C PHE A 613 65.71 31.91 37.88
N ALA A 614 66.89 32.05 37.27
CA ALA A 614 68.11 32.43 37.97
C ALA A 614 67.95 33.80 38.64
N GLN A 615 67.45 34.82 37.93
CA GLN A 615 67.24 36.17 38.43
C GLN A 615 66.28 36.23 39.63
N ASN A 616 65.25 35.39 39.65
CA ASN A 616 64.29 35.31 40.75
C ASN A 616 64.84 34.54 41.97
N ASN A 617 65.93 33.77 41.81
CA ASN A 617 66.50 32.91 42.86
C ASN A 617 67.95 33.27 43.22
N VAL A 618 68.45 34.45 42.82
CA VAL A 618 69.87 34.82 42.96
C VAL A 618 70.37 34.76 44.41
N THR A 619 69.53 35.16 45.37
CA THR A 619 69.88 35.14 46.81
C THR A 619 70.10 33.73 47.35
N ASN A 620 69.54 32.71 46.70
CA ASN A 620 69.65 31.31 47.11
C ASN A 620 70.82 30.58 46.42
N MET A 621 71.52 31.23 45.50
CA MET A 621 72.68 30.67 44.82
C MET A 621 73.89 30.67 45.76
N THR A 622 74.44 29.49 46.04
CA THR A 622 75.63 29.30 46.87
C THR A 622 76.78 28.71 46.06
N GLU A 623 78.02 29.01 46.43
CA GLU A 623 79.23 28.46 45.79
C GLU A 623 79.16 26.92 45.70
N LYS A 624 78.79 26.27 46.81
CA LYS A 624 78.63 24.80 46.88
C LYS A 624 77.59 24.28 45.90
N SER A 625 76.47 24.98 45.73
CA SER A 625 75.42 24.57 44.79
C SER A 625 75.87 24.65 43.33
N ILE A 626 76.64 25.68 42.97
CA ILE A 626 77.18 25.85 41.61
C ILE A 626 78.27 24.82 41.33
N LEU A 627 79.21 24.60 42.25
CA LEU A 627 80.24 23.57 42.11
C LEU A 627 79.62 22.17 41.91
N SER A 628 78.56 21.84 42.65
CA SER A 628 77.83 20.58 42.46
C SER A 628 77.17 20.46 41.08
N GLN A 629 76.68 21.57 40.51
CA GLN A 629 76.13 21.58 39.15
C GLN A 629 77.23 21.38 38.08
N ILE A 630 78.42 21.93 38.30
CA ILE A 630 79.60 21.70 37.43
C ILE A 630 79.97 20.21 37.43
N ASP A 631 79.99 19.56 38.60
CA ASP A 631 80.31 18.12 38.71
C ASP A 631 79.25 17.24 38.03
N LYS A 632 77.98 17.68 38.04
CA LYS A 632 76.86 17.05 37.31
C LYS A 632 76.84 17.37 35.81
N LYS A 633 77.83 18.12 35.30
CA LYS A 633 77.95 18.56 33.90
C LYS A 633 76.80 19.46 33.42
N ASN A 634 76.11 20.15 34.32
CA ASN A 634 75.06 21.10 33.96
C ASN A 634 75.64 22.48 33.60
N TYR A 635 76.54 22.52 32.61
CA TYR A 635 77.35 23.69 32.31
C TYR A 635 76.54 24.89 31.83
N LEU A 636 75.49 24.66 31.04
CA LEU A 636 74.60 25.72 30.54
C LEU A 636 73.96 26.49 31.70
N SER A 637 73.34 25.78 32.66
CA SER A 637 72.72 26.41 33.83
C SER A 637 73.75 27.09 34.73
N VAL A 638 74.97 26.55 34.83
CA VAL A 638 76.08 27.17 35.57
C VAL A 638 76.47 28.50 34.96
N VAL A 639 76.68 28.57 33.63
CA VAL A 639 77.03 29.82 32.94
C VAL A 639 75.97 30.89 33.13
N ILE A 640 74.69 30.52 32.97
CA ILE A 640 73.55 31.43 33.19
C ILE A 640 73.51 31.90 34.65
N SER A 641 73.57 30.98 35.61
CA SER A 641 73.47 31.30 37.04
C SER A 641 74.65 32.17 37.51
N LEU A 642 75.87 31.87 37.08
CA LEU A 642 77.06 32.66 37.38
C LEU A 642 76.98 34.06 36.78
N SER A 643 76.53 34.19 35.53
CA SER A 643 76.40 35.50 34.87
C SER A 643 75.36 36.38 35.56
N ILE A 644 74.23 35.80 35.95
CA ILE A 644 73.17 36.49 36.69
C ILE A 644 73.63 36.85 38.11
N LYS A 645 74.30 35.94 38.82
CA LYS A 645 74.86 36.19 40.15
C LYS A 645 75.94 37.28 40.11
N LEU A 646 76.81 37.28 39.10
CA LEU A 646 77.78 38.34 38.85
C LEU A 646 77.07 39.68 38.67
N GLU A 647 76.11 39.76 37.76
CA GLU A 647 75.39 41.00 37.49
C GLU A 647 74.66 41.53 38.73
N ALA A 648 74.03 40.65 39.50
CA ALA A 648 73.39 41.01 40.77
C ALA A 648 74.39 41.47 41.84
N ASN A 649 75.55 40.83 41.97
CA ASN A 649 76.59 41.26 42.91
C ASN A 649 77.12 42.65 42.52
N LEU A 650 77.45 42.88 41.24
CA LEU A 650 77.93 44.18 40.75
C LEU A 650 76.90 45.30 40.98
N LYS A 651 75.60 45.03 40.77
CA LYS A 651 74.53 46.02 40.98
C LYS A 651 74.19 46.24 42.45
N ASN A 652 73.96 45.17 43.20
CA ASN A 652 73.37 45.24 44.54
C ASN A 652 74.41 45.35 45.65
N LYS A 653 75.63 44.83 45.45
CA LYS A 653 76.71 44.87 46.43
C LYS A 653 77.69 46.01 46.17
N ILE A 654 78.12 46.17 44.91
CA ILE A 654 79.09 47.21 44.52
C ILE A 654 78.39 48.54 44.14
N GLY A 655 77.11 48.50 43.76
CA GLY A 655 76.34 49.70 43.41
C GLY A 655 76.55 50.21 41.98
N LEU A 656 77.13 49.39 41.10
CA LEU A 656 77.37 49.76 39.70
C LEU A 656 76.07 49.71 38.86
N ARG A 657 76.03 50.52 37.81
CA ARG A 657 74.92 50.58 36.85
C ARG A 657 75.46 50.57 35.42
N GLY A 658 74.65 50.08 34.48
CA GLY A 658 75.00 50.00 33.07
C GLY A 658 75.16 48.57 32.58
N LYS A 659 75.81 48.39 31.43
CA LYS A 659 76.02 47.08 30.81
C LYS A 659 77.02 46.26 31.61
N LEU A 660 76.89 44.93 31.57
CA LEU A 660 77.77 44.01 32.32
C LEU A 660 79.26 44.23 31.99
N ILE A 661 79.59 44.55 30.74
CA ILE A 661 80.96 44.88 30.32
C ILE A 661 81.52 46.10 31.06
N ASP A 662 80.73 47.16 31.17
CA ASP A 662 81.13 48.40 31.84
C ASP A 662 81.25 48.18 33.34
N MET A 663 80.30 47.42 33.91
CA MET A 663 80.34 47.07 35.33
C MET A 663 81.59 46.27 35.69
N ILE A 664 81.98 45.25 34.91
CA ILE A 664 83.22 44.48 35.16
C ILE A 664 84.47 45.37 35.08
N ASN A 665 84.52 46.29 34.11
CA ASN A 665 85.67 47.17 33.92
C ASN A 665 85.82 48.20 35.06
N ASN A 666 84.70 48.72 35.55
CA ASN A 666 84.65 49.78 36.56
C ASN A 666 84.79 49.29 38.01
N VAL A 667 84.86 47.97 38.25
CA VAL A 667 85.18 47.43 39.58
C VAL A 667 86.60 47.85 39.99
N ASP A 668 86.82 48.23 41.25
CA ASP A 668 88.16 48.59 41.76
C ASP A 668 89.15 47.40 41.63
N HIS A 669 90.42 47.71 41.35
CA HIS A 669 91.51 46.73 41.27
C HIS A 669 91.78 46.00 42.58
N GLU A 670 91.41 46.58 43.73
CA GLU A 670 91.49 45.91 45.04
C GLU A 670 90.47 44.76 45.18
N ILE A 671 89.37 44.81 44.41
CA ILE A 671 88.28 43.84 44.43
C ILE A 671 88.50 42.76 43.37
N LEU A 672 88.77 43.21 42.15
CA LEU A 672 89.06 42.35 40.99
C LEU A 672 90.35 42.78 40.33
N ASN A 673 91.34 41.90 40.35
CA ASN A 673 92.58 42.12 39.62
C ASN A 673 92.35 41.99 38.08
N PRO A 674 93.31 42.43 37.24
CA PRO A 674 93.16 42.37 35.79
C PRO A 674 92.89 40.96 35.21
N GLU A 675 93.46 39.91 35.81
CA GLU A 675 93.23 38.52 35.37
C GLU A 675 91.81 38.07 35.69
N GLU A 676 91.30 38.40 36.88
CA GLU A 676 89.94 38.10 37.32
C GLU A 676 88.90 38.84 36.45
N LYS A 677 89.13 40.12 36.15
CA LYS A 677 88.30 40.88 35.20
C LYS A 677 88.27 40.20 33.83
N ASN A 678 89.41 39.73 33.33
CA ASN A 678 89.48 39.01 32.06
C ASN A 678 88.68 37.70 32.10
N SER A 679 88.76 36.94 33.21
CA SER A 679 87.97 35.71 33.41
C SER A 679 86.46 35.97 33.46
N LEU A 680 86.01 37.06 34.10
CA LEU A 680 84.60 37.47 34.07
C LEU A 680 84.14 37.96 32.69
N HIS A 681 85.02 38.61 31.92
CA HIS A 681 84.74 38.93 30.51
C HIS A 681 84.62 37.68 29.63
N LYS A 682 85.39 36.62 29.91
CA LYS A 682 85.21 35.32 29.25
C LYS A 682 83.87 34.69 29.61
N LEU A 683 83.44 34.74 30.87
CA LEU A 683 82.10 34.30 31.27
C LEU A 683 80.99 35.10 30.56
N ARG A 684 81.12 36.43 30.47
CA ARG A 684 80.19 37.29 29.72
C ARG A 684 80.09 36.88 28.26
N LYS A 685 81.23 36.68 27.59
CA LYS A 685 81.28 36.21 26.20
C LYS A 685 80.62 34.84 26.06
N LEU A 686 80.95 33.91 26.96
CA LEU A 686 80.35 32.57 26.99
C LEU A 686 78.82 32.61 27.12
N ARG A 687 78.26 33.49 27.98
CA ARG A 687 76.82 33.71 28.09
C ARG A 687 76.20 34.32 26.84
N ASN A 688 76.89 35.25 26.18
CA ASN A 688 76.42 35.81 24.91
C ASN A 688 76.49 34.78 23.77
N ASP A 689 77.48 33.89 23.76
CA ASP A 689 77.58 32.81 22.78
C ASP A 689 76.40 31.83 22.93
N LEU A 690 75.83 31.66 24.14
CA LEU A 690 74.67 30.79 24.37
C LEU A 690 73.44 31.22 23.57
N ILE A 691 73.22 32.52 23.36
CA ILE A 691 71.98 33.00 22.71
C ILE A 691 72.04 32.89 21.18
N HIS A 692 73.18 32.52 20.59
CA HIS A 692 73.35 32.36 19.15
C HIS A 692 73.20 30.89 18.70
N ALA A 693 72.82 30.64 17.44
CA ALA A 693 72.47 29.28 16.98
C ALA A 693 73.65 28.29 16.86
N ASN A 694 74.91 28.74 16.95
CA ASN A 694 76.10 27.89 16.83
C ASN A 694 76.44 27.15 18.13
N ARG A 695 75.46 26.41 18.66
CA ARG A 695 75.49 25.69 19.94
C ARG A 695 76.62 24.65 20.02
N ASP A 696 76.92 24.02 18.89
CA ASP A 696 77.91 22.93 18.80
C ASP A 696 79.36 23.39 18.97
N ASN A 697 79.61 24.70 18.92
CA ASN A 697 80.95 25.28 19.07
C ASN A 697 81.22 25.81 20.48
N ILE A 698 80.26 25.73 21.41
CA ILE A 698 80.43 26.23 22.77
C ILE A 698 81.18 25.19 23.61
N THR A 699 82.48 25.42 23.79
CA THR A 699 83.33 24.54 24.60
C THR A 699 83.33 24.98 26.06
N TYR A 700 82.76 24.16 26.93
CA TYR A 700 82.81 24.37 28.38
C TYR A 700 84.06 23.74 28.97
N LYS A 701 84.89 24.54 29.65
CA LYS A 701 86.01 24.04 30.45
C LYS A 701 85.61 24.04 31.93
N PRO A 702 85.53 22.86 32.58
CA PRO A 702 85.12 22.78 33.98
C PRO A 702 86.03 23.58 34.92
N ASP A 703 87.32 23.67 34.62
CA ASP A 703 88.28 24.43 35.42
C ASP A 703 88.03 25.94 35.31
N ASP A 704 87.76 26.45 34.09
CA ASP A 704 87.36 27.84 33.87
C ASP A 704 86.07 28.17 34.65
N LEU A 705 85.06 27.28 34.64
CA LEU A 705 83.82 27.48 35.39
C LEU A 705 84.04 27.48 36.91
N LYS A 706 84.94 26.62 37.42
CA LYS A 706 85.34 26.61 38.84
C LYS A 706 86.09 27.88 39.22
N GLU A 707 86.94 28.40 38.33
CA GLU A 707 87.62 29.68 38.47
C GLU A 707 86.60 30.83 38.54
N TYR A 708 85.67 30.92 37.59
CA TYR A 708 84.62 31.95 37.57
C TYR A 708 83.76 31.89 38.83
N THR A 709 83.41 30.68 39.28
CA THR A 709 82.67 30.46 40.53
C THR A 709 83.45 31.04 41.71
N ARG A 710 84.72 30.69 41.86
CA ARG A 710 85.56 31.23 42.95
C ARG A 710 85.66 32.76 42.90
N ILE A 711 85.78 33.36 41.71
CA ILE A 711 85.86 34.83 41.55
C ILE A 711 84.53 35.48 41.95
N ILE A 712 83.40 34.98 41.47
CA ILE A 712 82.07 35.58 41.74
C ILE A 712 81.68 35.45 43.21
N PHE A 713 82.06 34.34 43.84
CA PHE A 713 81.82 34.06 45.25
C PHE A 713 82.97 34.48 46.16
N LYS A 714 84.03 35.15 45.64
CA LYS A 714 85.19 35.66 46.40
C LYS A 714 84.71 36.66 47.46
N LYS A 715 84.32 36.10 48.63
CA LYS A 715 83.49 36.70 49.69
C LYS A 715 82.44 37.68 49.15
N GLU A 716 81.63 37.17 48.22
CA GLU A 716 80.56 37.85 47.46
C GLU A 716 80.71 39.37 47.27
N MET A 717 81.87 39.76 46.71
CA MET A 717 82.18 41.06 46.11
C MET A 717 82.37 42.24 47.07
N ASN A 718 82.80 41.92 48.30
CA ASN A 718 83.88 42.55 49.08
C ASN A 718 83.63 42.29 50.57
N ASP A 719 82.37 42.44 50.96
CA ASP A 719 81.82 42.69 52.30
C ASP A 719 82.72 43.66 53.13
N LEU A 720 82.72 44.99 52.95
CA LEU A 720 81.66 45.99 52.73
C LEU A 720 82.23 47.27 52.09
#